data_AF-A0A1X0P3U7-F1
#
_entry.id   AF-A0A1X0P3U7-F1
#
_cell.length_a   1.000
_cell.length_b   1.000
_cell.length_c   1.000
_cell.angle_alpha   90.00
_cell.angle_beta   90.00
_cell.angle_gamma   90.00
#
_symmetry.space_group_name_H-M   'P 1'
#
loop_
_entity.id
_entity.type
_entity.pdbx_description
1 polymer ?
#
loop_
_entity_poly.entity_id
_entity_poly.type
_entity_poly.pdbx_seq_one_letter_code
_entity_poly.pdbx_strand_id
1 'polypeptide(L)'
;MRRRTISTLGCASLSASPFTTMECQQQQQKQQKRGITTRGQFNPVHNFTYAMERGVRARDAKSFEKLITNPGPLRLSYTPDYLDWLYRCYKTKGKYMDARTAAEKKFNGNIISSQAGSSADVGDRLPGAPPPGMFVRPPHSFRRMAGEIKRRGAQETLDEISKAQGMLDLFERQPQFPAIHIDRCTRYHLVELFKNMVLNRSLDATSIWDKALLYRAILSERKQSYPSSFRYIFDAVENTVFAPILKTSTSSTTTTTGINQDTETPDPLTVKCPTMDAYYYFLYLVKKYYIDNAVEAHVVLRCHREANAADLLFSNPPPKDDTEVKQAIEALRSANIEQTKDTNTTTTTTNTSDDNKSKSSQKSHAEGKGKTNRHLLPPNSYPPIDMLWRCEENVPLLKILLFGEFNLIVSENPFVKFPSAHGFLTRPYSSDVSRGSMEGVSIANVIGEKRGSLLPSFPRNVAAAIDSRAQDLRRLQQKHHRDDIVNFQKLLRSSHADDNPSVFSSYSDWSYFNPRAVRAEERDKLTRKGIDALKVYDSATEDIYRYSFEDVQACNSQRITMAGGTMIPYLPTLPHFVAIIKKDPHISFLAHVGLPDKRNGEEAAAKHKELEKRIYYLARALHQTALEYHKETIRRVNRQKVNVAASLLDNLVEQEWTTMLHASEETNNTHQICEGLHDEKTQMARHLGRYLPFAQRSLDQTGFPTDARAEDYARWMAPPTVVKGST
;
A
#
# COMPACT_ATOMS: atom_id res chain seq x y z
N MET A 1 -46.64 -17.74 -64.79
CA MET A 1 -45.74 -17.69 -65.97
C MET A 1 -44.32 -17.58 -65.46
N ARG A 2 -43.56 -18.69 -65.37
CA ARG A 2 -42.73 -19.37 -66.39
C ARG A 2 -41.39 -18.66 -66.71
N ARG A 3 -40.31 -19.27 -66.17
CA ARG A 3 -38.97 -19.58 -66.74
C ARG A 3 -38.08 -18.37 -67.14
N ARG A 4 -36.76 -18.33 -66.90
CA ARG A 4 -35.73 -19.38 -67.04
C ARG A 4 -34.52 -19.20 -66.08
N THR A 5 -33.94 -20.35 -65.78
CA THR A 5 -32.66 -20.70 -65.15
C THR A 5 -31.50 -20.83 -66.16
N ILE A 6 -30.27 -21.04 -65.60
CA ILE A 6 -29.00 -21.66 -66.11
C ILE A 6 -27.82 -20.66 -65.97
N SER A 7 -26.97 -20.72 -64.92
CA SER A 7 -25.77 -21.58 -64.63
C SER A 7 -24.54 -21.22 -65.50
N THR A 8 -23.26 -21.20 -65.09
CA THR A 8 -22.47 -21.93 -64.07
C THR A 8 -21.02 -21.36 -64.00
N LEU A 9 -20.24 -21.81 -63.00
CA LEU A 9 -18.77 -21.72 -62.75
C LEU A 9 -18.36 -20.56 -61.81
N GLY A 10 -17.75 -20.74 -60.64
CA GLY A 10 -17.15 -21.91 -60.00
C GLY A 10 -15.84 -21.50 -59.32
N CYS A 11 -15.86 -21.20 -58.03
CA CYS A 11 -14.68 -21.35 -57.16
C CYS A 11 -15.14 -21.41 -55.71
N ALA A 12 -15.05 -22.60 -55.13
CA ALA A 12 -15.30 -22.86 -53.72
C ALA A 12 -14.10 -22.34 -52.92
N SER A 13 -14.29 -21.29 -52.11
CA SER A 13 -13.38 -21.00 -51.00
C SER A 13 -13.75 -21.93 -49.84
N LEU A 14 -12.89 -22.92 -49.62
CA LEU A 14 -12.93 -23.84 -48.49
C LEU A 14 -13.09 -23.06 -47.18
N SER A 15 -14.19 -23.32 -46.50
CA SER A 15 -14.43 -22.93 -45.11
C SER A 15 -13.39 -23.61 -44.22
N ALA A 16 -12.42 -22.83 -43.73
CA ALA A 16 -11.54 -23.27 -42.65
C ALA A 16 -12.34 -23.30 -41.34
N SER A 17 -12.67 -24.50 -40.88
CA SER A 17 -13.27 -24.75 -39.57
C SER A 17 -12.36 -24.23 -38.45
N PRO A 18 -12.89 -23.51 -37.44
CA PRO A 18 -12.11 -23.05 -36.29
C PRO A 18 -11.96 -24.19 -35.30
N PHE A 19 -10.92 -25.02 -35.45
CA PHE A 19 -10.60 -26.05 -34.46
C PHE A 19 -9.66 -25.49 -33.39
N THR A 20 -10.20 -25.41 -32.16
CA THR A 20 -9.51 -25.73 -30.90
C THR A 20 -8.33 -24.84 -30.48
N THR A 21 -8.49 -23.51 -30.51
CA THR A 21 -7.56 -22.57 -29.83
C THR A 21 -8.19 -21.78 -28.68
N MET A 22 -9.51 -21.86 -28.47
CA MET A 22 -10.20 -21.09 -27.42
C MET A 22 -10.05 -21.67 -26.00
N GLU A 23 -9.95 -22.98 -25.82
CA GLU A 23 -9.88 -23.58 -24.46
C GLU A 23 -8.51 -23.38 -23.79
N CYS A 24 -7.42 -23.41 -24.56
CA CYS A 24 -6.07 -23.15 -24.02
C CYS A 24 -5.86 -21.66 -23.69
N GLN A 25 -6.48 -20.75 -24.48
CA GLN A 25 -6.49 -19.32 -24.17
C GLN A 25 -7.36 -18.98 -22.95
N GLN A 26 -8.45 -19.70 -22.71
CA GLN A 26 -9.27 -19.48 -21.49
C GLN A 26 -8.54 -19.93 -20.21
N GLN A 27 -7.76 -21.01 -20.23
CA GLN A 27 -6.94 -21.40 -19.07
C GLN A 27 -5.74 -20.46 -18.85
N GLN A 28 -5.08 -19.99 -19.90
CA GLN A 28 -4.04 -18.96 -19.78
C GLN A 28 -4.60 -17.61 -19.33
N GLN A 29 -5.79 -17.20 -19.79
CA GLN A 29 -6.47 -16.00 -19.30
C GLN A 29 -6.97 -16.13 -17.85
N LYS A 30 -7.30 -17.34 -17.37
CA LYS A 30 -7.61 -17.57 -15.95
C LYS A 30 -6.36 -17.44 -15.06
N GLN A 31 -5.18 -17.86 -15.53
CA GLN A 31 -3.93 -17.69 -14.79
C GLN A 31 -3.38 -16.25 -14.85
N GLN A 32 -3.58 -15.52 -15.94
CA GLN A 32 -3.18 -14.11 -16.09
C GLN A 32 -3.98 -13.12 -15.21
N LYS A 33 -5.08 -13.55 -14.58
CA LYS A 33 -5.94 -12.69 -13.75
C LYS A 33 -5.61 -12.70 -12.25
N ARG A 34 -4.69 -13.56 -11.79
CA ARG A 34 -4.24 -13.56 -10.38
C ARG A 34 -2.99 -12.67 -10.22
N GLY A 35 -3.07 -11.69 -9.34
CA GLY A 35 -1.90 -10.90 -8.95
C GLY A 35 -0.81 -11.79 -8.33
N ILE A 36 0.45 -11.33 -8.37
CA ILE A 36 1.61 -12.07 -7.83
C ILE A 36 1.47 -12.29 -6.32
N THR A 37 0.92 -11.31 -5.60
CA THR A 37 0.53 -11.43 -4.19
C THR A 37 -0.86 -10.85 -4.02
N THR A 38 -1.74 -11.60 -3.35
CA THR A 38 -3.12 -11.24 -3.04
C THR A 38 -3.41 -11.48 -1.57
N ARG A 39 -4.52 -10.92 -1.06
CA ARG A 39 -4.93 -11.06 0.34
C ARG A 39 -4.98 -12.53 0.77
N GLY A 40 -4.30 -12.86 1.86
CA GLY A 40 -4.29 -14.20 2.45
C GLY A 40 -3.46 -15.24 1.69
N GLN A 41 -2.67 -14.81 0.71
CA GLN A 41 -1.78 -15.71 -0.03
C GLN A 41 -0.52 -16.04 0.79
N PHE A 42 -0.06 -17.29 0.72
CA PHE A 42 1.22 -17.70 1.29
C PHE A 42 2.38 -17.40 0.35
N ASN A 43 3.41 -16.76 0.88
CA ASN A 43 4.67 -16.46 0.18
C ASN A 43 5.85 -17.10 0.94
N PRO A 44 6.80 -17.73 0.23
CA PRO A 44 7.89 -18.44 0.88
C PRO A 44 8.97 -17.48 1.41
N VAL A 45 9.38 -17.64 2.68
CA VAL A 45 10.53 -16.91 3.26
C VAL A 45 11.87 -17.67 3.15
N HIS A 46 11.82 -18.96 2.79
CA HIS A 46 13.00 -19.83 2.72
C HIS A 46 13.53 -19.97 1.31
N ASN A 47 14.86 -20.13 1.19
CA ASN A 47 15.51 -20.49 -0.06
C ASN A 47 15.91 -21.97 -0.07
N PHE A 48 15.04 -22.83 -0.61
CA PHE A 48 15.33 -24.25 -0.76
C PHE A 48 16.19 -24.57 -1.99
N THR A 49 16.19 -23.71 -3.01
CA THR A 49 16.88 -23.95 -4.29
C THR A 49 18.36 -24.26 -4.06
N TYR A 50 19.02 -23.43 -3.26
CA TYR A 50 20.46 -23.53 -3.00
C TYR A 50 20.89 -24.89 -2.43
N ALA A 51 20.18 -25.39 -1.41
CA ALA A 51 20.52 -26.67 -0.78
C ALA A 51 20.21 -27.86 -1.70
N MET A 52 19.10 -27.77 -2.44
CA MET A 52 18.66 -28.85 -3.33
C MET A 52 19.55 -29.01 -4.57
N GLU A 53 20.10 -27.91 -5.09
CA GLU A 53 21.10 -27.93 -6.17
C GLU A 53 22.41 -28.61 -5.74
N ARG A 54 22.75 -28.53 -4.44
CA ARG A 54 23.87 -29.25 -3.84
C ARG A 54 23.56 -30.71 -3.49
N GLY A 55 22.35 -31.19 -3.80
CA GLY A 55 21.91 -32.56 -3.53
C GLY A 55 21.41 -32.81 -2.11
N VAL A 56 21.28 -31.78 -1.26
CA VAL A 56 20.77 -31.93 0.11
C VAL A 56 19.25 -32.00 0.08
N ARG A 57 18.67 -33.15 0.46
CA ARG A 57 17.23 -33.40 0.45
C ARG A 57 16.73 -33.97 1.77
N ALA A 58 15.69 -33.34 2.31
CA ALA A 58 14.94 -33.88 3.44
C ALA A 58 13.93 -34.91 2.93
N ARG A 59 13.96 -36.11 3.52
CA ARG A 59 13.00 -37.19 3.25
C ARG A 59 11.82 -37.15 4.23
N ASP A 60 12.15 -36.98 5.51
CA ASP A 60 11.19 -37.03 6.61
C ASP A 60 10.82 -35.64 7.13
N ALA A 61 9.68 -35.54 7.82
CA ALA A 61 9.21 -34.29 8.43
C ALA A 61 10.23 -33.68 9.41
N LYS A 62 10.87 -34.49 10.26
CA LYS A 62 11.91 -34.03 11.19
C LYS A 62 13.12 -33.38 10.49
N SER A 63 13.51 -33.95 9.34
CA SER A 63 14.60 -33.40 8.53
C SER A 63 14.19 -32.07 7.86
N PHE A 64 12.91 -31.94 7.51
CA PHE A 64 12.35 -30.70 6.98
C PHE A 64 12.23 -29.61 8.07
N GLU A 65 11.78 -29.96 9.27
CA GLU A 65 11.77 -29.06 10.44
C GLU A 65 13.17 -28.50 10.74
N LYS A 66 14.20 -29.36 10.66
CA LYS A 66 15.60 -28.94 10.80
C LYS A 66 16.03 -27.97 9.68
N LEU A 67 15.50 -28.14 8.46
CA LEU A 67 15.82 -27.30 7.30
C LEU A 67 15.20 -25.90 7.40
N ILE A 68 14.02 -25.76 8.01
CA ILE A 68 13.31 -24.47 8.15
C ILE A 68 13.69 -23.71 9.43
N THR A 69 14.39 -24.36 10.36
CA THR A 69 14.83 -23.74 11.61
C THR A 69 16.05 -22.86 11.39
N ASN A 70 15.90 -21.54 11.56
CA ASN A 70 17.00 -20.59 11.40
C ASN A 70 18.04 -20.78 12.53
N PRO A 71 19.34 -20.93 12.21
CA PRO A 71 20.38 -21.02 13.24
C PRO A 71 20.66 -19.67 13.93
N GLY A 72 20.37 -18.56 13.26
CA GLY A 72 20.59 -17.19 13.72
C GLY A 72 19.69 -16.73 14.87
N PRO A 73 19.71 -15.43 15.18
CA PRO A 73 19.15 -14.91 16.43
C PRO A 73 17.61 -14.80 16.43
N LEU A 74 16.97 -14.91 15.26
CA LEU A 74 15.51 -14.87 15.10
C LEU A 74 14.94 -16.27 14.92
N ARG A 75 14.02 -16.66 15.81
CA ARG A 75 13.24 -17.90 15.66
C ARG A 75 11.83 -17.56 15.20
N LEU A 76 11.49 -18.03 14.01
CA LEU A 76 10.18 -17.85 13.40
C LEU A 76 9.27 -19.02 13.77
N SER A 77 8.06 -18.70 14.22
CA SER A 77 6.99 -19.68 14.38
C SER A 77 6.05 -19.61 13.18
N TYR A 78 5.40 -20.72 12.89
CA TYR A 78 4.52 -20.88 11.72
C TYR A 78 3.19 -21.49 12.16
N THR A 79 2.12 -21.16 11.45
CA THR A 79 0.87 -21.92 11.57
C THR A 79 1.02 -23.32 10.97
N PRO A 80 0.27 -24.33 11.45
CA PRO A 80 0.28 -25.66 10.86
C PRO A 80 -0.10 -25.67 9.37
N ASP A 81 -1.04 -24.81 8.97
CA ASP A 81 -1.50 -24.69 7.58
C ASP A 81 -0.39 -24.20 6.64
N TYR A 82 0.31 -23.12 7.03
CA TYR A 82 1.47 -22.64 6.27
C TYR A 82 2.60 -23.69 6.21
N LEU A 83 2.84 -24.43 7.29
CA LEU A 83 3.86 -25.49 7.31
C LEU A 83 3.52 -26.65 6.36
N ASP A 84 2.26 -27.10 6.34
CA ASP A 84 1.81 -28.13 5.42
C ASP A 84 1.92 -27.66 3.97
N TRP A 85 1.44 -26.46 3.66
CA TRP A 85 1.60 -25.84 2.35
C TRP A 85 3.09 -25.78 1.93
N LEU A 86 3.97 -25.29 2.81
CA LEU A 86 5.40 -25.17 2.54
C LEU A 86 6.06 -26.54 2.32
N TYR A 87 5.67 -27.56 3.10
CA TYR A 87 6.18 -28.92 2.97
C TYR A 87 5.74 -29.58 1.65
N ARG A 88 4.49 -29.37 1.23
CA ARG A 88 4.00 -29.80 -0.08
C ARG A 88 4.77 -29.13 -1.21
N CYS A 89 4.95 -27.80 -1.14
CA CYS A 89 5.75 -27.05 -2.11
C CYS A 89 7.20 -27.56 -2.18
N TYR A 90 7.81 -27.85 -1.03
CA TYR A 90 9.16 -28.43 -0.95
C TYR A 90 9.25 -29.79 -1.67
N LYS A 91 8.32 -30.72 -1.37
CA LYS A 91 8.25 -32.03 -2.03
C LYS A 91 8.06 -31.91 -3.54
N THR A 92 7.16 -31.05 -3.98
CA THR A 92 6.89 -30.82 -5.41
C THR A 92 8.12 -30.23 -6.11
N LYS A 93 8.82 -29.29 -5.48
CA LYS A 93 10.09 -28.75 -6.00
C LYS A 93 11.16 -29.85 -6.11
N GLY A 94 11.20 -30.76 -5.13
CA GLY A 94 12.10 -31.92 -5.16
C GLY A 94 11.85 -32.80 -6.37
N LYS A 95 10.60 -33.20 -6.57
CA LYS A 95 10.17 -33.98 -7.75
C LYS A 95 10.46 -33.26 -9.05
N TYR A 96 10.18 -31.96 -9.13
CA TYR A 96 10.45 -31.14 -10.31
C TYR A 96 11.94 -31.13 -10.68
N MET A 97 12.83 -30.89 -9.71
CA MET A 97 14.28 -30.91 -9.95
C MET A 97 14.78 -32.30 -10.33
N ASP A 98 14.26 -33.37 -9.72
CA ASP A 98 14.62 -34.75 -10.05
C ASP A 98 14.18 -35.13 -11.47
N ALA A 99 12.94 -34.81 -11.83
CA ALA A 99 12.40 -35.06 -13.17
C ALA A 99 13.18 -34.29 -14.24
N ARG A 100 13.51 -33.01 -13.97
CA ARG A 100 14.32 -32.19 -14.87
C ARG A 100 15.73 -32.76 -15.04
N THR A 101 16.41 -33.09 -13.94
CA THR A 101 17.77 -33.65 -13.97
C THR A 101 17.78 -35.03 -14.64
N ALA A 102 16.76 -35.86 -14.41
CA ALA A 102 16.63 -37.17 -15.06
C ALA A 102 16.40 -37.02 -16.58
N ALA A 103 15.58 -36.05 -17.01
CA ALA A 103 15.43 -35.72 -18.42
C ALA A 103 16.77 -35.26 -19.02
N GLU A 104 17.44 -34.29 -18.40
CA GLU A 104 18.74 -33.80 -18.86
C GLU A 104 19.80 -34.92 -18.91
N LYS A 105 19.81 -35.87 -17.95
CA LYS A 105 20.68 -37.06 -17.98
C LYS A 105 20.35 -38.01 -19.11
N LYS A 106 19.06 -38.34 -19.32
CA LYS A 106 18.63 -39.21 -20.44
C LYS A 106 19.09 -38.66 -21.79
N PHE A 107 19.19 -37.35 -21.89
CA PHE A 107 19.57 -36.68 -23.13
C PHE A 107 21.00 -36.11 -23.11
N ASN A 108 21.85 -36.44 -22.13
CA ASN A 108 23.21 -35.89 -21.99
C ASN A 108 23.30 -34.35 -22.12
N GLY A 109 22.35 -33.63 -21.51
CA GLY A 109 22.21 -32.17 -21.58
C GLY A 109 21.46 -31.65 -22.81
N ASN A 110 20.96 -32.54 -23.67
CA ASN A 110 20.46 -32.22 -25.00
C ASN A 110 18.98 -32.59 -25.16
N ILE A 111 18.05 -31.85 -24.53
CA ILE A 111 16.59 -32.14 -24.64
C ILE A 111 16.19 -32.16 -26.13
N ILE A 112 16.02 -33.36 -26.71
CA ILE A 112 15.71 -33.53 -28.13
C ILE A 112 14.22 -33.85 -28.32
N SER A 113 13.67 -33.11 -29.27
CA SER A 113 12.43 -33.33 -30.02
C SER A 113 12.36 -34.70 -30.69
N SER A 114 11.14 -35.29 -30.72
CA SER A 114 10.70 -36.57 -31.34
C SER A 114 10.60 -37.70 -30.30
N GLN A 115 9.49 -38.42 -30.14
CA GLN A 115 8.36 -38.73 -31.01
C GLN A 115 7.01 -38.62 -30.27
N ALA A 116 5.97 -38.34 -31.05
CA ALA A 116 4.59 -38.65 -30.69
C ALA A 116 4.45 -40.16 -30.47
N GLY A 117 3.99 -40.56 -29.29
CA GLY A 117 3.74 -41.95 -28.96
C GLY A 117 3.15 -42.11 -27.57
N SER A 118 1.84 -42.36 -27.54
CA SER A 118 1.01 -42.80 -26.41
C SER A 118 0.54 -41.74 -25.40
N SER A 119 -0.80 -41.65 -25.35
CA SER A 119 -1.68 -41.16 -24.29
C SER A 119 -1.06 -41.16 -22.89
N ALA A 120 -0.47 -40.04 -22.49
CA ALA A 120 -0.23 -39.72 -21.08
C ALA A 120 -0.96 -38.40 -20.78
N ASP A 121 -1.75 -38.42 -19.71
CA ASP A 121 -2.55 -37.33 -19.21
C ASP A 121 -1.86 -35.97 -19.32
N VAL A 122 -2.65 -34.97 -19.69
CA VAL A 122 -2.28 -33.55 -19.90
C VAL A 122 -1.68 -32.88 -18.63
N GLY A 123 -1.58 -33.61 -17.51
CA GLY A 123 -1.11 -33.12 -16.21
C GLY A 123 0.41 -33.11 -15.98
N ASP A 124 1.20 -33.95 -16.65
CA ASP A 124 2.64 -34.12 -16.33
C ASP A 124 3.57 -33.78 -17.50
N ARG A 125 3.57 -32.52 -17.94
CA ARG A 125 4.60 -32.04 -18.88
C ARG A 125 5.93 -31.88 -18.14
N LEU A 126 6.93 -32.64 -18.57
CA LEU A 126 8.28 -32.56 -18.01
C LEU A 126 8.87 -31.14 -18.15
N PRO A 127 9.63 -30.65 -17.15
CA PRO A 127 10.29 -29.36 -17.21
C PRO A 127 11.23 -29.27 -18.41
N GLY A 128 11.08 -28.22 -19.24
CA GLY A 128 11.87 -28.05 -20.46
C GLY A 128 11.27 -28.70 -21.72
N ALA A 129 10.15 -29.41 -21.61
CA ALA A 129 9.40 -29.89 -22.75
C ALA A 129 8.95 -28.72 -23.66
N PRO A 130 9.03 -28.87 -24.99
CA PRO A 130 8.61 -27.82 -25.90
C PRO A 130 7.11 -27.54 -25.79
N PRO A 131 6.69 -26.29 -26.03
CA PRO A 131 5.28 -25.98 -26.28
C PRO A 131 4.73 -26.80 -27.47
N PRO A 132 3.41 -27.04 -27.52
CA PRO A 132 2.79 -27.70 -28.67
C PRO A 132 3.15 -26.99 -29.99
N GLY A 133 3.48 -27.77 -31.02
CA GLY A 133 3.84 -27.22 -32.34
C GLY A 133 5.23 -26.59 -32.44
N MET A 134 6.07 -26.71 -31.40
CA MET A 134 7.44 -26.18 -31.42
C MET A 134 8.49 -27.28 -31.23
N PHE A 135 9.69 -27.00 -31.76
CA PHE A 135 10.87 -27.85 -31.69
C PHE A 135 11.97 -27.14 -30.89
N VAL A 136 12.77 -27.90 -30.16
CA VAL A 136 13.89 -27.37 -29.37
C VAL A 136 15.03 -26.98 -30.32
N ARG A 137 15.66 -25.81 -30.11
CA ARG A 137 16.87 -25.42 -30.85
C ARG A 137 18.12 -26.10 -30.31
N PRO A 138 19.23 -26.18 -31.08
CA PRO A 138 20.50 -26.73 -30.59
C PRO A 138 21.05 -25.93 -29.39
N PRO A 139 21.66 -26.59 -28.38
CA PRO A 139 22.08 -25.97 -27.10
C PRO A 139 23.07 -24.82 -27.29
N HIS A 140 24.05 -24.98 -28.18
CA HIS A 140 25.07 -23.97 -28.44
C HIS A 140 24.66 -22.94 -29.49
N SER A 141 23.39 -22.90 -29.91
CA SER A 141 22.91 -21.85 -30.79
C SER A 141 22.77 -20.53 -30.01
N PHE A 142 23.21 -19.41 -30.61
CA PHE A 142 23.15 -18.10 -29.95
C PHE A 142 21.75 -17.75 -29.44
N ARG A 143 20.70 -18.06 -30.21
CA ARG A 143 19.31 -17.83 -29.78
C ARG A 143 18.95 -18.65 -28.55
N ARG A 144 19.28 -19.95 -28.53
CA ARG A 144 18.97 -20.79 -27.36
C ARG A 144 19.75 -20.35 -26.13
N MET A 145 21.05 -20.05 -26.26
CA MET A 145 21.86 -19.55 -25.14
C MET A 145 21.29 -18.24 -24.59
N ALA A 146 20.91 -17.30 -25.46
CA ALA A 146 20.27 -16.05 -25.05
C ALA A 146 18.94 -16.29 -24.34
N GLY A 147 18.09 -17.17 -24.86
CA GLY A 147 16.82 -17.54 -24.24
C GLY A 147 16.99 -18.23 -22.88
N GLU A 148 17.94 -19.16 -22.75
CA GLU A 148 18.25 -19.82 -21.47
C GLU A 148 18.78 -18.83 -20.42
N ILE A 149 19.62 -17.87 -20.82
CA ILE A 149 20.08 -16.78 -19.94
C ILE A 149 18.91 -15.89 -19.52
N LYS A 150 18.03 -15.49 -20.45
CA LYS A 150 16.81 -14.71 -20.14
C LYS A 150 15.92 -15.44 -19.13
N ARG A 151 15.64 -16.74 -19.35
CA ARG A 151 14.84 -17.55 -18.41
C ARG A 151 15.47 -17.64 -17.03
N ARG A 152 16.80 -17.82 -16.97
CA ARG A 152 17.54 -17.89 -15.70
C ARG A 152 17.40 -16.57 -14.91
N GLY A 153 17.74 -15.44 -15.53
CA GLY A 153 17.66 -14.13 -14.89
C GLY A 153 16.23 -13.74 -14.48
N ALA A 154 15.23 -14.10 -15.31
CA ALA A 154 13.83 -13.90 -14.97
C ALA A 154 13.40 -14.77 -13.78
N GLN A 155 13.77 -16.06 -13.75
CA GLN A 155 13.44 -16.96 -12.64
C GLN A 155 14.10 -16.52 -11.33
N GLU A 156 15.37 -16.12 -11.35
CA GLU A 156 16.07 -15.58 -10.19
C GLU A 156 15.35 -14.34 -9.64
N THR A 157 14.94 -13.44 -10.53
CA THR A 157 14.16 -12.25 -10.16
C THR A 157 12.82 -12.62 -9.52
N LEU A 158 12.11 -13.62 -10.04
CA LEU A 158 10.83 -14.09 -9.49
C LEU A 158 11.00 -14.76 -8.13
N ASP A 159 12.07 -15.55 -7.95
CA ASP A 159 12.42 -16.18 -6.67
C ASP A 159 12.74 -15.12 -5.61
N GLU A 160 13.49 -14.06 -5.97
CA GLU A 160 13.76 -12.91 -5.09
C GLU A 160 12.48 -12.18 -4.68
N ILE A 161 11.59 -11.89 -5.64
CA ILE A 161 10.34 -11.18 -5.38
C ILE A 161 9.43 -11.99 -4.47
N SER A 162 9.32 -13.31 -4.70
CA SER A 162 8.52 -14.21 -3.87
C SER A 162 9.01 -14.21 -2.42
N LYS A 163 10.34 -14.24 -2.22
CA LYS A 163 10.95 -14.10 -0.90
C LYS A 163 10.72 -12.73 -0.29
N ALA A 164 10.87 -11.66 -1.07
CA ALA A 164 10.66 -10.29 -0.59
C ALA A 164 9.21 -10.07 -0.12
N GLN A 165 8.22 -10.57 -0.87
CA GLN A 165 6.81 -10.56 -0.44
C GLN A 165 6.61 -11.36 0.86
N GLY A 166 7.23 -12.54 0.98
CA GLY A 166 7.20 -13.31 2.22
C GLY A 166 7.85 -12.59 3.40
N MET A 167 8.94 -11.83 3.18
CA MET A 167 9.58 -11.02 4.21
C MET A 167 8.71 -9.81 4.62
N LEU A 168 7.98 -9.21 3.68
CA LEU A 168 6.96 -8.20 3.99
C LEU A 168 5.86 -8.84 4.86
N ASP A 169 5.32 -9.98 4.47
CA ASP A 169 4.29 -10.70 5.23
C ASP A 169 4.76 -11.02 6.67
N LEU A 170 6.02 -11.46 6.81
CA LEU A 170 6.63 -11.80 8.08
C LEU A 170 6.64 -10.60 9.05
N PHE A 171 7.08 -9.43 8.59
CA PHE A 171 7.26 -8.25 9.43
C PHE A 171 6.03 -7.32 9.48
N GLU A 172 5.09 -7.48 8.56
CA GLU A 172 3.72 -6.98 8.64
C GLU A 172 2.90 -7.71 9.70
N ARG A 173 3.36 -8.90 10.10
CA ARG A 173 2.69 -9.78 11.06
C ARG A 173 1.43 -10.42 10.48
N GLN A 174 1.57 -10.96 9.28
CA GLN A 174 0.53 -11.80 8.69
C GLN A 174 0.28 -13.06 9.55
N PRO A 175 -0.99 -13.53 9.65
CA PRO A 175 -1.37 -14.58 10.60
C PRO A 175 -0.59 -15.90 10.47
N GLN A 176 -0.13 -16.24 9.26
CA GLN A 176 0.66 -17.45 9.02
C GLN A 176 2.00 -17.48 9.78
N PHE A 177 2.50 -16.32 10.20
CA PHE A 177 3.70 -16.16 11.01
C PHE A 177 3.31 -15.68 12.42
N PRO A 178 2.80 -16.55 13.31
CA PRO A 178 2.17 -16.14 14.57
C PRO A 178 3.14 -15.47 15.55
N ALA A 179 4.42 -15.85 15.57
CA ALA A 179 5.39 -15.32 16.51
C ALA A 179 6.80 -15.18 15.91
N ILE A 180 7.50 -14.13 16.31
CA ILE A 180 8.93 -13.93 16.06
C ILE A 180 9.61 -13.81 17.41
N HIS A 181 10.38 -14.84 17.75
CA HIS A 181 11.10 -14.93 19.01
C HIS A 181 12.51 -14.36 18.88
N ILE A 182 12.91 -13.57 19.88
CA ILE A 182 14.17 -12.78 19.95
C ILE A 182 15.06 -13.23 21.11
N ASP A 183 14.97 -14.51 21.49
CA ASP A 183 15.64 -15.03 22.69
C ASP A 183 17.18 -15.11 22.53
N ARG A 184 17.65 -15.28 21.29
CA ARG A 184 19.07 -15.35 20.93
C ARG A 184 19.64 -14.01 20.48
N CYS A 185 18.88 -12.93 20.58
CA CYS A 185 19.33 -11.60 20.15
C CYS A 185 20.29 -10.99 21.17
N THR A 186 21.48 -10.61 20.70
CA THR A 186 22.39 -9.69 21.40
C THR A 186 21.92 -8.24 21.25
N ARG A 187 22.53 -7.32 22.00
CA ARG A 187 22.25 -5.88 21.92
C ARG A 187 22.32 -5.34 20.49
N TYR A 188 23.30 -5.79 19.70
CA TYR A 188 23.42 -5.41 18.29
C TYR A 188 22.15 -5.74 17.49
N HIS A 189 21.65 -6.98 17.61
CA HIS A 189 20.45 -7.41 16.89
C HIS A 189 19.20 -6.63 17.34
N LEU A 190 19.05 -6.38 18.64
CA LEU A 190 17.93 -5.61 19.17
C LEU A 190 17.94 -4.16 18.67
N VAL A 191 19.10 -3.50 18.66
CA VAL A 191 19.22 -2.11 18.18
C VAL A 191 18.88 -2.03 16.69
N GLU A 192 19.39 -2.95 15.87
CA GLU A 192 19.11 -2.94 14.43
C GLU A 192 17.65 -3.27 14.12
N LEU A 193 17.04 -4.22 14.84
CA LEU A 193 15.59 -4.47 14.73
C LEU A 193 14.79 -3.23 15.14
N PHE A 194 15.18 -2.55 16.22
CA PHE A 194 14.49 -1.35 16.68
C PHE A 194 14.55 -0.22 15.66
N LYS A 195 15.74 0.10 15.14
CA LYS A 195 15.92 1.16 14.16
C LYS A 195 15.07 0.91 12.90
N ASN A 196 15.15 -0.31 12.36
CA ASN A 196 14.48 -0.66 11.11
C ASN A 196 12.97 -0.86 11.26
N MET A 197 12.52 -1.43 12.39
CA MET A 197 11.13 -1.88 12.55
C MET A 197 10.25 -0.93 13.36
N VAL A 198 10.84 -0.03 14.14
CA VAL A 198 10.11 0.94 15.00
C VAL A 198 10.53 2.37 14.67
N LEU A 199 11.80 2.73 14.87
CA LEU A 199 12.27 4.12 14.79
C LEU A 199 12.05 4.77 13.42
N ASN A 200 12.40 4.06 12.34
CA ASN A 200 12.25 4.59 10.97
C ASN A 200 10.79 4.78 10.55
N ARG A 201 9.83 4.19 11.27
CA ARG A 201 8.39 4.25 10.95
C ARG A 201 7.62 5.25 11.83
N SER A 202 8.11 5.51 13.04
CA SER A 202 7.49 6.44 13.98
C SER A 202 7.73 7.90 13.57
N LEU A 203 6.68 8.71 13.57
CA LEU A 203 6.79 10.16 13.40
C LEU A 203 7.09 10.86 14.73
N ASP A 204 6.59 10.31 15.84
CA ASP A 204 6.73 10.88 17.17
C ASP A 204 7.54 9.95 18.08
N ALA A 205 8.58 10.52 18.69
CA ALA A 205 9.45 9.84 19.63
C ALA A 205 8.74 9.50 20.96
N THR A 206 7.82 10.35 21.43
CA THR A 206 7.14 10.13 22.73
C THR A 206 6.23 8.91 22.67
N SER A 207 5.56 8.71 21.53
CA SER A 207 4.74 7.52 21.28
C SER A 207 5.49 6.19 21.42
N ILE A 208 6.81 6.16 21.20
CA ILE A 208 7.61 4.94 21.29
C ILE A 208 7.80 4.54 22.77
N TRP A 209 8.04 5.51 23.64
CA TRP A 209 8.11 5.29 25.09
C TRP A 209 6.76 4.85 25.64
N ASP A 210 5.69 5.55 25.25
CA ASP A 210 4.31 5.17 25.61
C ASP A 210 4.03 3.72 25.20
N LYS A 211 4.43 3.33 23.98
CA LYS A 211 4.28 1.96 23.45
C LYS A 211 5.07 0.93 24.24
N ALA A 212 6.33 1.23 24.60
CA ALA A 212 7.16 0.32 25.38
C ALA A 212 6.58 0.07 26.79
N LEU A 213 6.15 1.13 27.46
CA LEU A 213 5.55 1.05 28.80
C LEU A 213 4.19 0.36 28.79
N LEU A 214 3.36 0.63 27.78
CA LEU A 214 2.07 -0.03 27.62
C LEU A 214 2.23 -1.53 27.32
N TYR A 215 3.17 -1.91 26.44
CA TYR A 215 3.46 -3.32 26.20
C TYR A 215 3.99 -4.02 27.45
N ARG A 216 4.82 -3.35 28.25
CA ARG A 216 5.23 -3.88 29.55
C ARG A 216 4.03 -4.12 30.47
N ALA A 217 3.08 -3.19 30.52
CA ALA A 217 1.87 -3.32 31.34
C ALA A 217 0.94 -4.45 30.86
N ILE A 218 0.78 -4.62 29.54
CA ILE A 218 0.00 -5.72 28.97
C ILE A 218 0.66 -7.07 29.28
N LEU A 219 1.98 -7.17 29.12
CA LEU A 219 2.71 -8.41 29.43
C LEU A 219 2.61 -8.77 30.92
N SER A 220 2.80 -7.81 31.82
CA SER A 220 2.72 -8.08 33.26
C SER A 220 1.31 -8.49 33.71
N GLU A 221 0.28 -7.82 33.20
CA GLU A 221 -1.11 -8.09 33.56
C GLU A 221 -1.63 -9.42 32.96
N ARG A 222 -1.21 -9.75 31.73
CA ARG A 222 -1.66 -10.96 31.01
C ARG A 222 -0.69 -12.13 31.10
N LYS A 223 0.27 -12.10 32.06
CA LYS A 223 1.34 -13.10 32.21
C LYS A 223 0.85 -14.55 32.15
N GLN A 224 -0.30 -14.86 32.76
CA GLN A 224 -0.84 -16.22 32.87
C GLN A 224 -1.44 -16.79 31.58
N SER A 225 -1.90 -15.95 30.65
CA SER A 225 -2.57 -16.40 29.42
C SER A 225 -1.60 -16.68 28.27
N TYR A 226 -0.34 -16.27 28.39
CA TYR A 226 0.65 -16.45 27.33
C TYR A 226 1.18 -17.88 27.24
N PRO A 227 1.53 -18.37 26.04
CA PRO A 227 2.09 -19.70 25.86
C PRO A 227 3.47 -19.83 26.53
N SER A 228 3.85 -21.06 26.88
CA SER A 228 5.14 -21.36 27.51
C SER A 228 6.35 -20.87 26.72
N SER A 229 6.23 -20.77 25.39
CA SER A 229 7.27 -20.25 24.49
C SER A 229 7.60 -18.78 24.72
N PHE A 230 6.76 -18.02 25.45
CA PHE A 230 6.97 -16.61 25.78
C PHE A 230 7.68 -16.41 27.13
N ARG A 231 7.95 -17.48 27.89
CA ARG A 231 8.49 -17.38 29.26
C ARG A 231 9.73 -16.48 29.38
N TYR A 232 10.63 -16.53 28.40
CA TYR A 232 11.88 -15.76 28.37
C TYR A 232 11.70 -14.23 28.36
N ILE A 233 10.53 -13.71 27.94
CA ILE A 233 10.32 -12.25 27.91
C ILE A 233 10.04 -11.70 29.30
N PHE A 234 9.51 -12.51 30.21
CA PHE A 234 9.16 -12.04 31.56
C PHE A 234 10.40 -11.71 32.39
N ASP A 235 11.54 -12.36 32.12
CA ASP A 235 12.83 -11.96 32.69
C ASP A 235 13.16 -10.50 32.32
N ALA A 236 12.82 -10.04 31.10
CA ALA A 236 13.03 -8.64 30.71
C ALA A 236 12.00 -7.69 31.37
N VAL A 237 10.76 -8.15 31.58
CA VAL A 237 9.71 -7.39 32.28
C VAL A 237 10.09 -7.13 33.74
N GLU A 238 10.63 -8.13 34.41
CA GLU A 238 11.07 -8.09 35.80
C GLU A 238 12.36 -7.26 35.94
N ASN A 239 13.31 -7.40 35.01
CA ASN A 239 14.57 -6.66 35.00
C ASN A 239 14.49 -5.25 34.38
N THR A 240 13.29 -4.69 34.18
CA THR A 240 13.17 -3.32 33.63
C THR A 240 13.63 -2.28 34.65
N VAL A 241 14.59 -1.43 34.28
CA VAL A 241 15.12 -0.34 35.11
C VAL A 241 14.27 0.92 34.96
N PHE A 242 13.88 1.54 36.07
CA PHE A 242 13.15 2.81 36.10
C PHE A 242 13.97 3.89 36.80
N ALA A 243 13.74 5.14 36.42
CA ALA A 243 14.29 6.29 37.13
C ALA A 243 13.62 6.47 38.50
N PRO A 244 14.37 6.86 39.54
CA PRO A 244 13.82 7.10 40.87
C PRO A 244 12.91 8.32 40.92
N ILE A 245 11.98 8.32 41.86
CA ILE A 245 11.01 9.41 42.06
C ILE A 245 11.75 10.61 42.65
N LEU A 246 11.76 11.74 41.93
CA LEU A 246 12.17 13.04 42.46
C LEU A 246 11.31 13.35 43.70
N LYS A 247 11.91 13.31 44.89
CA LYS A 247 11.28 13.85 46.10
C LYS A 247 11.25 15.37 45.93
N THR A 248 10.12 15.90 45.52
CA THR A 248 9.88 17.34 45.55
C THR A 248 9.92 17.79 47.01
N SER A 249 10.94 18.55 47.35
CA SER A 249 11.14 19.19 48.65
C SER A 249 9.91 20.04 48.96
N THR A 250 9.13 19.60 49.96
CA THR A 250 7.98 20.34 50.45
C THR A 250 8.43 21.68 51.01
N SER A 251 7.92 22.76 50.43
CA SER A 251 8.05 24.11 50.94
C SER A 251 7.57 24.20 52.39
N SER A 252 8.48 24.53 53.30
CA SER A 252 8.11 25.15 54.57
C SER A 252 8.93 26.43 54.74
N THR A 253 8.20 27.53 54.79
CA THR A 253 8.65 28.88 55.04
C THR A 253 9.22 28.97 56.45
N THR A 254 10.50 29.28 56.60
CA THR A 254 11.02 30.17 57.66
C THR A 254 12.46 30.59 57.35
N THR A 255 12.63 31.91 57.23
CA THR A 255 13.84 32.74 57.37
C THR A 255 15.04 32.09 58.09
N THR A 256 16.23 32.10 57.46
CA THR A 256 17.36 33.06 57.68
C THR A 256 18.69 32.43 57.22
N THR A 257 19.42 33.13 56.32
CA THR A 257 20.87 33.06 56.04
C THR A 257 21.64 31.73 56.19
N GLY A 258 22.10 31.20 55.05
CA GLY A 258 23.18 30.21 55.00
C GLY A 258 23.51 29.81 53.55
N ILE A 259 24.60 30.37 53.03
CA ILE A 259 25.16 30.06 51.72
C ILE A 259 25.70 28.62 51.76
N ASN A 260 25.05 27.70 51.03
CA ASN A 260 25.64 26.46 50.54
C ASN A 260 24.91 26.09 49.23
N GLN A 261 25.53 26.44 48.10
CA GLN A 261 25.14 25.93 46.79
C GLN A 261 25.67 24.51 46.64
N ASP A 262 24.93 23.53 47.15
CA ASP A 262 24.97 22.19 46.58
C ASP A 262 24.01 22.18 45.39
N THR A 263 24.58 22.29 44.19
CA THR A 263 23.88 21.94 42.95
C THR A 263 23.51 20.46 43.03
N GLU A 264 22.27 20.15 43.45
CA GLU A 264 21.68 18.81 43.29
C GLU A 264 21.72 18.44 41.81
N THR A 265 22.72 17.64 41.43
CA THR A 265 22.76 17.06 40.09
C THR A 265 21.58 16.10 39.96
N PRO A 266 20.75 16.21 38.91
CA PRO A 266 19.67 15.27 38.71
C PRO A 266 20.24 13.85 38.62
N ASP A 267 19.62 12.90 39.33
CA ASP A 267 20.04 11.50 39.36
C ASP A 267 20.32 10.99 37.93
N PRO A 268 21.48 10.34 37.66
CA PRO A 268 21.88 9.95 36.30
C PRO A 268 20.86 9.09 35.55
N LEU A 269 19.95 8.40 36.26
CA LEU A 269 18.90 7.59 35.64
C LEU A 269 17.71 8.41 35.15
N THR A 270 17.46 9.61 35.69
CA THR A 270 16.31 10.46 35.29
C THR A 270 16.42 10.95 33.85
N VAL A 271 17.65 11.09 33.34
CA VAL A 271 17.93 11.49 31.95
C VAL A 271 17.91 10.29 31.00
N LYS A 272 18.03 9.06 31.50
CA LYS A 272 18.18 7.84 30.70
C LYS A 272 16.90 7.01 30.61
N CYS A 273 16.15 6.89 31.70
CA CYS A 273 15.07 5.93 31.86
C CYS A 273 13.73 6.62 32.23
N PRO A 274 12.58 6.02 31.88
CA PRO A 274 11.28 6.54 32.28
C PRO A 274 11.02 6.30 33.77
N THR A 275 10.04 7.01 34.34
CA THR A 275 9.66 6.88 35.75
C THR A 275 8.70 5.73 35.98
N MET A 276 8.69 5.19 37.20
CA MET A 276 7.73 4.13 37.58
C MET A 276 6.27 4.64 37.62
N ASP A 277 6.06 5.92 37.91
CA ASP A 277 4.71 6.54 37.87
C ASP A 277 4.14 6.54 36.44
N ALA A 278 4.98 6.74 35.41
CA ALA A 278 4.57 6.60 34.02
C ALA A 278 4.10 5.18 33.68
N TYR A 279 4.81 4.16 34.18
CA TYR A 279 4.37 2.76 34.03
C TYR A 279 3.00 2.51 34.68
N TYR A 280 2.77 3.02 35.91
CA TYR A 280 1.48 2.84 36.58
C TYR A 280 0.32 3.53 35.87
N TYR A 281 0.57 4.64 35.14
CA TYR A 281 -0.44 5.23 34.26
C TYR A 281 -0.84 4.28 33.11
N PHE A 282 0.11 3.61 32.46
CA PHE A 282 -0.26 2.63 31.42
C PHE A 282 -0.90 1.37 31.99
N LEU A 283 -0.48 0.92 33.18
CA LEU A 283 -1.17 -0.17 33.88
C LEU A 283 -2.62 0.18 34.22
N TYR A 284 -2.89 1.45 34.57
CA TYR A 284 -4.24 1.98 34.72
C TYR A 284 -5.05 1.86 33.42
N LEU A 285 -4.49 2.26 32.29
CA LEU A 285 -5.18 2.13 31.00
C LEU A 285 -5.47 0.66 30.64
N VAL A 286 -4.52 -0.24 30.89
CA VAL A 286 -4.70 -1.69 30.64
C VAL A 286 -5.85 -2.25 31.48
N LYS A 287 -5.89 -1.94 32.78
CA LYS A 287 -6.94 -2.43 33.67
C LYS A 287 -8.30 -1.76 33.41
N LYS A 288 -8.33 -0.47 33.09
CA LYS A 288 -9.57 0.29 32.84
C LYS A 288 -10.24 -0.10 31.54
N TYR A 289 -9.47 -0.19 30.45
CA TYR A 289 -9.97 -0.47 29.09
C TYR A 289 -9.77 -1.92 28.65
N TYR A 290 -9.39 -2.82 29.58
CA TYR A 290 -9.20 -4.25 29.33
C TYR A 290 -8.22 -4.56 28.20
N ILE A 291 -7.12 -3.81 28.06
CA ILE A 291 -6.25 -3.92 26.88
C ILE A 291 -5.53 -5.26 26.85
N ASP A 292 -5.75 -6.06 25.80
CA ASP A 292 -5.25 -7.43 25.71
C ASP A 292 -4.13 -7.60 24.68
N ASN A 293 -4.06 -6.73 23.68
CA ASN A 293 -3.20 -6.91 22.51
C ASN A 293 -2.60 -5.58 22.02
N ALA A 294 -1.63 -5.67 21.11
CA ALA A 294 -0.96 -4.53 20.50
C ALA A 294 -1.85 -3.69 19.57
N VAL A 295 -2.95 -4.28 19.08
CA VAL A 295 -3.89 -3.62 18.18
C VAL A 295 -4.75 -2.63 18.96
N GLU A 296 -5.31 -3.07 20.08
CA GLU A 296 -6.02 -2.22 21.04
C GLU A 296 -5.09 -1.18 21.67
N ALA A 297 -3.85 -1.59 22.01
CA ALA A 297 -2.82 -0.67 22.48
C ALA A 297 -2.59 0.48 21.49
N HIS A 298 -2.56 0.20 20.18
CA HIS A 298 -2.43 1.24 19.16
C HIS A 298 -3.60 2.22 19.17
N VAL A 299 -4.85 1.74 19.34
CA VAL A 299 -6.03 2.59 19.44
C VAL A 299 -5.97 3.47 20.69
N VAL A 300 -5.69 2.89 21.85
CA VAL A 300 -5.63 3.62 23.12
C VAL A 300 -4.53 4.68 23.09
N LEU A 301 -3.31 4.33 22.67
CA LEU A 301 -2.20 5.29 22.63
C LEU A 301 -2.46 6.47 21.69
N ARG A 302 -3.23 6.26 20.63
CA ARG A 302 -3.55 7.34 19.69
C ARG A 302 -4.66 8.27 20.20
N CYS A 303 -5.56 7.80 21.06
CA CYS A 303 -6.67 8.60 21.57
C CYS A 303 -6.45 9.15 22.99
N HIS A 304 -5.61 8.52 23.82
CA HIS A 304 -5.57 8.80 25.28
C HIS A 304 -5.10 10.21 25.67
N ARG A 305 -4.40 10.92 24.77
CA ARG A 305 -3.91 12.29 24.98
C ARG A 305 -4.85 13.34 24.36
N GLU A 306 -5.88 12.93 23.64
CA GLU A 306 -6.85 13.83 23.01
C GLU A 306 -7.83 14.42 24.03
N ALA A 307 -8.35 15.62 23.77
CA ALA A 307 -9.27 16.30 24.68
C ALA A 307 -10.57 15.51 24.90
N ASN A 308 -11.03 14.77 23.89
CA ASN A 308 -12.22 13.92 23.91
C ASN A 308 -11.88 12.44 24.15
N ALA A 309 -10.78 12.13 24.85
CA ALA A 309 -10.33 10.76 25.11
C ALA A 309 -11.41 9.88 25.74
N ALA A 310 -12.23 10.42 26.66
CA ALA A 310 -13.31 9.68 27.31
C ALA A 310 -14.37 9.18 26.33
N ASP A 311 -14.75 10.01 25.34
CA ASP A 311 -15.75 9.65 24.33
C ASP A 311 -15.18 8.70 23.28
N LEU A 312 -13.93 8.94 22.85
CA LEU A 312 -13.24 8.11 21.87
C LEU A 312 -12.95 6.70 22.40
N LEU A 313 -12.54 6.61 23.67
CA LEU A 313 -12.15 5.35 24.33
C LEU A 313 -13.28 4.72 25.13
N PHE A 314 -14.50 5.24 25.03
CA PHE A 314 -15.65 4.56 25.60
C PHE A 314 -15.79 3.18 24.95
N SER A 315 -15.62 2.14 25.75
CA SER A 315 -15.45 0.78 25.26
C SER A 315 -16.72 -0.07 25.37
N ASN A 316 -16.75 -1.15 24.60
CA ASN A 316 -17.66 -2.27 24.75
C ASN A 316 -16.83 -3.53 25.04
N PRO A 317 -16.82 -4.08 26.28
CA PRO A 317 -17.62 -3.69 27.45
C PRO A 317 -17.23 -2.33 28.04
N PRO A 318 -18.12 -1.66 28.80
CA PRO A 318 -17.84 -0.35 29.39
C PRO A 318 -16.59 -0.39 30.28
N PRO A 319 -15.81 0.72 30.33
CA PRO A 319 -14.59 0.77 31.13
C PRO A 319 -14.89 0.63 32.62
N LYS A 320 -13.94 0.06 33.38
CA LYS A 320 -14.08 -0.04 34.84
C LYS A 320 -14.15 1.31 35.52
N ASP A 321 -14.78 1.34 36.69
CA ASP A 321 -14.82 2.50 37.56
C ASP A 321 -13.41 2.86 38.05
N ASP A 322 -13.09 4.15 38.02
CA ASP A 322 -11.75 4.65 38.37
C ASP A 322 -11.33 4.30 39.80
N THR A 323 -12.28 4.17 40.72
CA THR A 323 -12.02 3.85 42.12
C THR A 323 -11.52 2.42 42.29
N GLU A 324 -12.14 1.45 41.63
CA GLU A 324 -11.73 0.04 41.65
C GLU A 324 -10.31 -0.11 41.07
N VAL A 325 -10.07 0.53 39.92
CA VAL A 325 -8.78 0.41 39.23
C VAL A 325 -7.66 1.08 40.02
N LYS A 326 -7.90 2.27 40.58
CA LYS A 326 -6.91 2.98 41.42
C LYS A 326 -6.56 2.18 42.68
N GLN A 327 -7.55 1.57 43.34
CA GLN A 327 -7.30 0.72 44.51
C GLN A 327 -6.44 -0.50 44.16
N ALA A 328 -6.72 -1.16 43.02
CA ALA A 328 -5.91 -2.29 42.56
C ALA A 328 -4.46 -1.89 42.25
N ILE A 329 -4.24 -0.69 41.70
CA ILE A 329 -2.89 -0.18 41.41
C ILE A 329 -2.17 0.22 42.69
N GLU A 330 -2.85 0.84 43.65
CA GLU A 330 -2.30 1.16 44.96
C GLU A 330 -1.83 -0.12 45.67
N ALA A 331 -2.64 -1.18 45.64
CA ALA A 331 -2.27 -2.49 46.21
C ALA A 331 -1.01 -3.08 45.55
N LEU A 332 -0.93 -3.05 44.21
CA LEU A 332 0.26 -3.50 43.47
C LEU A 332 1.49 -2.63 43.76
N ARG A 333 1.30 -1.31 43.89
CA ARG A 333 2.38 -0.38 44.23
C ARG A 333 2.93 -0.65 45.62
N SER A 334 2.06 -0.90 46.60
CA SER A 334 2.46 -1.28 47.95
C SER A 334 3.23 -2.61 47.98
N ALA A 335 2.73 -3.64 47.29
CA ALA A 335 3.40 -4.94 47.20
C ALA A 335 4.80 -4.86 46.57
N ASN A 336 4.97 -4.04 45.51
CA ASN A 336 6.27 -3.82 44.88
C ASN A 336 7.25 -3.10 45.82
N ILE A 337 6.78 -2.16 46.64
CA ILE A 337 7.62 -1.46 47.63
C ILE A 337 8.11 -2.43 48.71
N GLU A 338 7.25 -3.35 49.15
CA GLU A 338 7.61 -4.39 50.14
C GLU A 338 8.67 -5.35 49.58
N GLN A 339 8.52 -5.81 48.34
CA GLN A 339 9.54 -6.67 47.69
C GLN A 339 10.92 -6.01 47.58
N THR A 340 10.98 -4.69 47.30
CA THR A 340 12.26 -3.96 47.26
C THR A 340 12.90 -3.72 48.63
N LYS A 341 12.12 -3.77 49.72
CA LYS A 341 12.66 -3.66 51.08
C LYS A 341 13.29 -4.98 51.53
N ASP A 342 12.63 -6.10 51.25
CA ASP A 342 13.11 -7.42 51.64
C ASP A 342 14.40 -7.84 50.90
N THR A 343 14.60 -7.37 49.66
CA THR A 343 15.85 -7.62 48.91
C THR A 343 17.05 -6.83 49.45
N ASN A 344 16.84 -5.67 50.09
CA ASN A 344 17.93 -4.87 50.67
C ASN A 344 18.32 -5.30 52.09
N THR A 345 17.55 -6.14 52.76
CA THR A 345 17.86 -6.68 54.10
C THR A 345 18.66 -7.99 54.09
N THR A 346 18.97 -8.57 52.93
CA THR A 346 19.69 -9.86 52.84
C THR A 346 21.18 -9.71 52.46
N THR A 347 21.79 -8.56 52.77
CA THR A 347 23.22 -8.33 52.49
C THR A 347 23.95 -7.60 53.61
N THR A 348 23.70 -7.95 54.87
CA THR A 348 24.67 -7.73 55.96
C THR A 348 24.25 -8.52 57.21
N THR A 349 24.81 -9.72 57.40
CA THR A 349 25.03 -10.29 58.74
C THR A 349 26.03 -11.44 58.65
N THR A 350 27.31 -11.13 58.85
CA THR A 350 28.25 -12.02 59.53
C THR A 350 28.38 -11.55 60.97
N ASN A 351 28.04 -12.44 61.89
CA ASN A 351 28.46 -12.56 63.29
C ASN A 351 28.24 -11.36 64.23
N THR A 352 27.36 -11.50 65.23
CA THR A 352 27.73 -11.93 66.60
C THR A 352 26.50 -11.98 67.51
N SER A 353 26.56 -12.91 68.45
CA SER A 353 25.63 -13.19 69.54
C SER A 353 25.57 -12.04 70.57
N ASP A 354 24.40 -11.80 71.17
CA ASP A 354 24.19 -11.99 72.61
C ASP A 354 22.79 -11.55 73.07
N ASP A 355 22.34 -12.21 74.13
CA ASP A 355 21.08 -12.10 74.84
C ASP A 355 20.70 -10.66 75.27
N ASN A 356 19.41 -10.30 75.15
CA ASN A 356 18.64 -9.99 76.36
C ASN A 356 17.13 -9.81 76.15
N LYS A 357 16.43 -10.23 77.21
CA LYS A 357 15.00 -10.31 77.42
C LYS A 357 14.46 -8.97 77.94
N SER A 358 13.44 -8.38 77.33
CA SER A 358 12.47 -7.56 78.07
C SER A 358 11.16 -7.34 77.29
N LYS A 359 10.05 -7.64 77.98
CA LYS A 359 8.69 -7.23 77.63
C LYS A 359 8.56 -5.72 77.84
N SER A 360 7.95 -4.99 76.91
CA SER A 360 6.92 -4.01 77.28
C SER A 360 6.00 -3.70 76.12
N SER A 361 4.72 -3.81 76.41
CA SER A 361 3.59 -3.36 75.62
C SER A 361 3.47 -1.84 75.69
N GLN A 362 3.45 -1.16 74.55
CA GLN A 362 2.80 0.16 74.44
C GLN A 362 1.99 0.26 73.15
N LYS A 363 0.69 0.43 73.38
CA LYS A 363 -0.36 0.79 72.46
C LYS A 363 -0.31 2.32 72.36
N SER A 364 -0.05 2.89 71.18
CA SER A 364 -0.27 4.31 70.92
C SER A 364 -0.95 4.53 69.57
N HIS A 365 -2.18 5.02 69.72
CA HIS A 365 -3.03 5.83 68.87
C HIS A 365 -2.66 6.11 67.40
N ALA A 366 -3.71 5.95 66.60
CA ALA A 366 -3.90 6.48 65.27
C ALA A 366 -3.62 7.98 65.18
N GLU A 367 -2.82 8.37 64.19
CA GLU A 367 -2.93 9.67 63.52
C GLU A 367 -2.80 9.48 62.00
N GLY A 368 -3.66 10.18 61.28
CA GLY A 368 -4.10 9.87 59.93
C GLY A 368 -2.99 9.90 58.88
N LYS A 369 -2.82 8.75 58.20
CA LYS A 369 -2.22 8.70 56.87
C LYS A 369 -3.09 9.55 55.92
N GLY A 370 -2.66 10.77 55.66
CA GLY A 370 -3.17 11.55 54.53
C GLY A 370 -2.93 10.76 53.24
N LYS A 371 -3.98 10.09 52.76
CA LYS A 371 -4.05 9.55 51.40
C LYS A 371 -3.99 10.74 50.45
N THR A 372 -2.78 11.15 50.08
CA THR A 372 -2.60 12.07 48.96
C THR A 372 -3.10 11.34 47.73
N ASN A 373 -4.27 11.77 47.25
CA ASN A 373 -4.96 11.25 46.07
C ASN A 373 -4.11 11.63 44.85
N ARG A 374 -3.00 10.91 44.62
CA ARG A 374 -2.05 11.20 43.53
C ARG A 374 -2.73 10.84 42.21
N HIS A 375 -3.04 11.86 41.43
CA HIS A 375 -3.70 11.73 40.15
C HIS A 375 -2.79 10.97 39.17
N LEU A 376 -3.26 9.85 38.61
CA LEU A 376 -2.58 9.11 37.55
C LEU A 376 -2.76 9.89 36.25
N LEU A 377 -1.80 10.76 35.93
CA LEU A 377 -1.81 11.61 34.74
C LEU A 377 -0.91 11.02 33.65
N PRO A 378 -1.19 11.30 32.37
CA PRO A 378 -0.29 10.94 31.28
C PRO A 378 1.09 11.57 31.50
N PRO A 379 2.18 10.86 31.17
CA PRO A 379 3.52 11.42 31.28
C PRO A 379 3.72 12.64 30.38
N ASN A 380 4.20 13.73 30.97
CA ASN A 380 4.42 15.00 30.27
C ASN A 380 5.63 14.96 29.32
N SER A 381 6.66 14.19 29.67
CA SER A 381 7.89 14.07 28.87
C SER A 381 8.64 12.79 29.21
N TYR A 382 9.49 12.36 28.29
CA TYR A 382 10.42 11.24 28.44
C TYR A 382 11.85 11.67 28.13
N PRO A 383 12.85 10.85 28.51
CA PRO A 383 14.18 10.93 27.95
C PRO A 383 14.20 11.01 26.41
N PRO A 384 15.23 11.62 25.82
CA PRO A 384 15.46 11.55 24.38
C PRO A 384 15.44 10.09 23.88
N ILE A 385 14.87 9.87 22.70
CA ILE A 385 14.62 8.50 22.18
C ILE A 385 15.90 7.69 22.00
N ASP A 386 17.05 8.34 21.82
CA ASP A 386 18.31 7.65 21.66
C ASP A 386 18.76 6.94 22.94
N MET A 387 18.34 7.42 24.12
CA MET A 387 18.58 6.74 25.40
C MET A 387 17.94 5.35 25.43
N LEU A 388 16.77 5.14 24.79
CA LEU A 388 16.09 3.84 24.77
C LEU A 388 16.94 2.75 24.09
N TRP A 389 17.67 3.09 23.03
CA TRP A 389 18.42 2.10 22.24
C TRP A 389 19.93 2.17 22.45
N ARG A 390 20.47 3.27 22.97
CA ARG A 390 21.90 3.44 23.24
C ARG A 390 22.29 3.07 24.67
N CYS A 391 21.41 3.19 25.66
CA CYS A 391 21.76 2.87 27.05
C CYS A 391 21.56 1.39 27.35
N GLU A 392 22.46 0.79 28.13
CA GLU A 392 22.38 -0.62 28.52
C GLU A 392 21.24 -0.87 29.50
N GLU A 393 20.98 0.13 30.34
CA GLU A 393 19.91 0.17 31.33
C GLU A 393 18.52 -0.01 30.68
N ASN A 394 18.36 0.38 29.41
CA ASN A 394 17.10 0.29 28.66
C ASN A 394 16.97 -0.98 27.80
N VAL A 395 18.00 -1.85 27.74
CA VAL A 395 17.96 -3.08 26.91
C VAL A 395 16.76 -3.99 27.24
N PRO A 396 16.37 -4.20 28.52
CA PRO A 396 15.17 -4.98 28.84
C PRO A 396 13.89 -4.37 28.26
N LEU A 397 13.74 -3.05 28.36
CA LEU A 397 12.57 -2.32 27.84
C LEU A 397 12.55 -2.32 26.31
N LEU A 398 13.71 -2.21 25.67
CA LEU A 398 13.87 -2.35 24.22
C LEU A 398 13.44 -3.75 23.75
N LYS A 399 13.83 -4.80 24.48
CA LYS A 399 13.44 -6.19 24.20
C LYS A 399 11.92 -6.36 24.31
N ILE A 400 11.28 -5.77 25.32
CA ILE A 400 9.82 -5.76 25.50
C ILE A 400 9.12 -5.05 24.34
N LEU A 401 9.62 -3.89 23.92
CA LEU A 401 9.04 -3.12 22.81
C LEU A 401 9.01 -3.94 21.51
N LEU A 402 10.15 -4.54 21.14
CA LEU A 402 10.26 -5.40 19.96
C LEU A 402 9.38 -6.64 20.07
N PHE A 403 9.34 -7.25 21.26
CA PHE A 403 8.48 -8.39 21.50
C PHE A 403 7.00 -8.04 21.30
N GLY A 404 6.57 -6.90 21.83
CA GLY A 404 5.20 -6.41 21.69
C GLY A 404 4.79 -6.18 20.23
N GLU A 405 5.68 -5.54 19.45
CA GLU A 405 5.48 -5.31 18.01
C GLU A 405 5.38 -6.59 17.18
N PHE A 406 6.11 -7.63 17.57
CA PHE A 406 6.17 -8.87 16.78
C PHE A 406 5.20 -9.94 17.24
N ASN A 407 4.74 -9.94 18.50
CA ASN A 407 4.02 -11.10 19.04
C ASN A 407 2.64 -10.77 19.57
N LEU A 408 2.37 -9.53 19.98
CA LEU A 408 1.10 -9.16 20.60
C LEU A 408 0.04 -8.70 19.57
N ILE A 409 0.25 -8.92 18.27
CA ILE A 409 -0.70 -8.54 17.22
C ILE A 409 -1.66 -9.70 16.96
N VAL A 410 -2.96 -9.41 17.05
CA VAL A 410 -4.06 -10.37 16.92
C VAL A 410 -5.03 -9.86 15.87
N SER A 411 -5.74 -10.77 15.19
CA SER A 411 -6.70 -10.45 14.12
C SER A 411 -8.05 -9.93 14.62
N GLU A 412 -8.15 -9.41 15.83
CA GLU A 412 -9.40 -8.86 16.34
C GLU A 412 -9.65 -7.47 15.74
N ASN A 413 -10.93 -7.11 15.55
CA ASN A 413 -11.28 -5.77 15.12
C ASN A 413 -11.40 -4.86 16.36
N PRO A 414 -10.48 -3.91 16.60
CA PRO A 414 -10.51 -3.08 17.79
C PRO A 414 -11.73 -2.15 17.82
N PHE A 415 -12.39 -1.91 16.68
CA PHE A 415 -13.57 -1.04 16.59
C PHE A 415 -14.86 -1.70 17.05
N VAL A 416 -14.84 -3.01 17.33
CA VAL A 416 -15.93 -3.66 18.09
C VAL A 416 -15.85 -3.24 19.56
N LYS A 417 -14.63 -3.14 20.09
CA LYS A 417 -14.36 -2.72 21.46
C LYS A 417 -14.38 -1.20 21.63
N PHE A 418 -13.85 -0.44 20.67
CA PHE A 418 -13.81 1.02 20.68
C PHE A 418 -14.53 1.59 19.45
N PRO A 419 -15.88 1.54 19.40
CA PRO A 419 -16.63 1.94 18.20
C PRO A 419 -16.45 3.41 17.84
N SER A 420 -16.39 4.30 18.83
CA SER A 420 -16.21 5.75 18.63
C SER A 420 -14.83 6.12 18.07
N ALA A 421 -13.82 5.26 18.26
CA ALA A 421 -12.46 5.53 17.78
C ALA A 421 -12.28 5.25 16.28
N HIS A 422 -13.20 4.55 15.62
CA HIS A 422 -13.07 4.17 14.20
C HIS A 422 -12.81 5.38 13.30
N GLY A 423 -13.70 6.39 13.35
CA GLY A 423 -13.60 7.58 12.50
C GLY A 423 -12.35 8.44 12.78
N PHE A 424 -11.77 8.33 13.98
CA PHE A 424 -10.57 9.06 14.38
C PHE A 424 -9.28 8.34 13.93
N LEU A 425 -9.22 7.02 14.09
CA LEU A 425 -8.05 6.21 13.72
C LEU A 425 -7.90 6.06 12.21
N THR A 426 -9.01 5.89 11.49
CA THR A 426 -9.03 5.70 10.04
C THR A 426 -9.73 6.87 9.34
N ARG A 427 -10.82 6.60 8.62
CA ARG A 427 -11.70 7.60 8.01
C ARG A 427 -13.11 7.31 8.49
N PRO A 428 -13.91 8.35 8.79
CA PRO A 428 -15.32 8.14 9.10
C PRO A 428 -16.07 7.59 7.87
N TYR A 429 -17.16 6.88 8.11
CA TYR A 429 -18.04 6.46 7.03
C TYR A 429 -18.70 7.68 6.39
N SER A 430 -18.75 7.74 5.05
CA SER A 430 -19.38 8.86 4.33
C SER A 430 -20.89 8.91 4.48
N SER A 431 -21.52 7.80 4.87
CA SER A 431 -22.94 7.69 5.22
C SER A 431 -23.24 8.11 6.65
N ASP A 432 -22.20 8.35 7.48
CA ASP A 432 -22.35 8.81 8.85
C ASP A 432 -22.18 10.33 8.91
N VAL A 433 -23.09 10.99 9.63
CA VAL A 433 -23.10 12.45 9.76
C VAL A 433 -22.47 12.79 11.10
N SER A 434 -21.21 13.23 11.07
CA SER A 434 -20.56 13.74 12.27
C SER A 434 -21.29 14.99 12.76
N ARG A 435 -21.70 15.00 14.03
CA ARG A 435 -22.42 16.10 14.69
C ARG A 435 -21.62 17.43 14.75
N GLY A 436 -20.38 17.46 14.27
CA GLY A 436 -19.44 18.56 14.49
C GLY A 436 -19.27 19.59 13.37
N SER A 437 -19.90 19.47 12.20
CA SER A 437 -19.70 20.47 11.14
C SER A 437 -20.97 20.70 10.31
N MET A 438 -21.56 21.88 10.49
CA MET A 438 -22.75 22.40 9.78
C MET A 438 -24.09 21.74 10.12
N GLU A 439 -24.37 21.52 11.41
CA GLU A 439 -25.76 21.36 11.85
C GLU A 439 -26.53 22.67 11.64
N GLY A 440 -27.35 22.74 10.60
CA GLY A 440 -28.36 23.80 10.42
C GLY A 440 -28.30 24.59 9.11
N VAL A 441 -27.25 24.44 8.28
CA VAL A 441 -27.18 25.14 6.98
C VAL A 441 -27.85 24.31 5.89
N SER A 442 -28.83 24.88 5.19
CA SER A 442 -29.50 24.24 4.06
C SER A 442 -28.54 24.10 2.86
N ILE A 443 -28.70 23.06 2.05
CA ILE A 443 -27.83 22.85 0.89
C ILE A 443 -28.04 23.95 -0.16
N ALA A 444 -29.24 24.54 -0.23
CA ALA A 444 -29.52 25.66 -1.10
C ALA A 444 -28.66 26.87 -0.74
N ASN A 445 -28.39 27.10 0.55
CA ASN A 445 -27.48 28.15 1.01
C ASN A 445 -26.03 27.87 0.62
N VAL A 446 -25.56 26.62 0.77
CA VAL A 446 -24.20 26.23 0.35
C VAL A 446 -24.00 26.42 -1.16
N ILE A 447 -25.01 26.10 -1.97
CA ILE A 447 -24.94 26.35 -3.42
C ILE A 447 -25.03 27.85 -3.69
N GLY A 448 -25.83 28.61 -2.93
CA GLY A 448 -25.88 30.07 -2.99
C GLY A 448 -24.52 30.73 -2.74
N GLU A 449 -23.82 30.30 -1.70
CA GLU A 449 -22.45 30.76 -1.39
C GLU A 449 -21.48 30.49 -2.55
N LYS A 450 -21.51 29.27 -3.12
CA LYS A 450 -20.67 28.92 -4.28
C LYS A 450 -21.02 29.69 -5.55
N ARG A 451 -22.28 30.08 -5.74
CA ARG A 451 -22.71 30.93 -6.86
C ARG A 451 -22.22 32.37 -6.72
N GLY A 452 -21.92 32.81 -5.50
CA GLY A 452 -21.55 34.17 -5.19
C GLY A 452 -22.67 35.16 -5.49
N SER A 453 -22.36 36.46 -5.38
CA SER A 453 -23.30 37.55 -5.64
C SER A 453 -23.48 37.89 -7.12
N LEU A 454 -22.61 37.38 -8.01
CA LEU A 454 -22.61 37.66 -9.45
C LEU A 454 -23.72 36.94 -10.21
N LEU A 455 -24.32 35.91 -9.61
CA LEU A 455 -25.44 35.17 -10.16
C LEU A 455 -26.68 35.39 -9.29
N PRO A 456 -27.90 35.39 -9.88
CA PRO A 456 -29.11 35.51 -9.09
C PRO A 456 -29.23 34.35 -8.10
N SER A 457 -29.74 34.66 -6.91
CA SER A 457 -30.13 33.65 -5.92
C SER A 457 -31.17 32.70 -6.51
N PHE A 458 -31.24 31.47 -6.02
CA PHE A 458 -32.28 30.55 -6.47
C PHE A 458 -33.68 31.11 -6.22
N PRO A 459 -34.62 30.88 -7.14
CA PRO A 459 -36.04 31.01 -6.83
C PRO A 459 -36.35 30.13 -5.61
N ARG A 460 -37.15 30.65 -4.67
CA ARG A 460 -37.46 29.94 -3.40
C ARG A 460 -38.04 28.54 -3.63
N ASN A 461 -38.77 28.31 -4.72
CA ASN A 461 -39.29 27.00 -5.11
C ASN A 461 -38.18 26.00 -5.43
N VAL A 462 -37.14 26.43 -6.14
CA VAL A 462 -35.97 25.60 -6.48
C VAL A 462 -35.17 25.33 -5.22
N ALA A 463 -34.95 26.34 -4.36
CA ALA A 463 -34.29 26.17 -3.08
C ALA A 463 -35.01 25.12 -2.21
N ALA A 464 -36.34 25.22 -2.06
CA ALA A 464 -37.15 24.26 -1.34
C ALA A 464 -37.08 22.83 -1.93
N ALA A 465 -37.07 22.70 -3.26
CA ALA A 465 -36.92 21.40 -3.92
C ALA A 465 -35.54 20.76 -3.70
N ILE A 466 -34.47 21.57 -3.75
CA ILE A 466 -33.10 21.12 -3.45
C ILE A 466 -33.01 20.67 -1.98
N ASP A 467 -33.61 21.42 -1.05
CA ASP A 467 -33.61 21.07 0.37
C ASP A 467 -34.45 19.82 0.66
N SER A 468 -35.58 19.65 -0.02
CA SER A 468 -36.34 18.39 0.03
C SER A 468 -35.47 17.21 -0.42
N ARG A 469 -34.72 17.38 -1.51
CA ARG A 469 -33.81 16.34 -2.00
C ARG A 469 -32.68 16.05 -1.02
N ALA A 470 -32.14 17.05 -0.33
CA ALA A 470 -31.13 16.85 0.69
C ALA A 470 -31.65 16.04 1.87
N GLN A 471 -32.89 16.26 2.30
CA GLN A 471 -33.51 15.44 3.34
C GLN A 471 -33.74 14.00 2.88
N ASP A 472 -34.15 13.78 1.63
CA ASP A 472 -34.29 12.43 1.08
C ASP A 472 -32.96 11.70 1.00
N LEU A 473 -31.88 12.39 0.59
CA LEU A 473 -30.52 11.83 0.60
C LEU A 473 -30.05 11.50 2.01
N ARG A 474 -30.34 12.36 3.01
CA ARG A 474 -30.03 12.09 4.42
C ARG A 474 -30.74 10.83 4.92
N ARG A 475 -32.03 10.66 4.58
CA ARG A 475 -32.80 9.44 4.93
C ARG A 475 -32.20 8.20 4.25
N LEU A 476 -31.77 8.31 3.00
CA LEU A 476 -31.10 7.21 2.29
C LEU A 476 -29.77 6.84 2.95
N GLN A 477 -28.93 7.81 3.31
CA GLN A 477 -27.67 7.57 4.01
C GLN A 477 -27.89 6.86 5.35
N GLN A 478 -28.84 7.33 6.15
CA GLN A 478 -29.20 6.71 7.43
C GLN A 478 -29.73 5.27 7.25
N LYS A 479 -30.55 5.04 6.22
CA LYS A 479 -31.11 3.72 5.90
C LYS A 479 -30.02 2.72 5.51
N HIS A 480 -29.11 3.12 4.62
CA HIS A 480 -28.13 2.21 4.02
C HIS A 480 -26.82 2.06 4.82
N HIS A 481 -26.57 2.89 5.83
CA HIS A 481 -25.31 2.89 6.59
C HIS A 481 -24.90 1.49 7.11
N ARG A 482 -25.80 0.78 7.78
CA ARG A 482 -25.50 -0.55 8.34
C ARG A 482 -25.45 -1.63 7.26
N ASP A 483 -26.41 -1.61 6.35
CA ASP A 483 -26.55 -2.61 5.29
C ASP A 483 -25.33 -2.59 4.36
N ASP A 484 -24.83 -1.41 4.00
CA ASP A 484 -23.66 -1.25 3.14
C ASP A 484 -22.39 -1.81 3.82
N ILE A 485 -22.20 -1.58 5.12
CA ILE A 485 -21.04 -2.12 5.86
C ILE A 485 -21.07 -3.64 5.88
N VAL A 486 -22.21 -4.25 6.25
CA VAL A 486 -22.35 -5.70 6.35
C VAL A 486 -22.24 -6.36 4.98
N ASN A 487 -22.94 -5.82 3.98
CA ASN A 487 -22.91 -6.35 2.62
C ASN A 487 -21.53 -6.23 1.99
N PHE A 488 -20.81 -5.13 2.24
CA PHE A 488 -19.44 -4.96 1.74
C PHE A 488 -18.48 -5.98 2.36
N GLN A 489 -18.53 -6.20 3.68
CA GLN A 489 -17.70 -7.21 4.33
C GLN A 489 -18.06 -8.64 3.89
N LYS A 490 -19.34 -8.91 3.62
CA LYS A 490 -19.81 -10.20 3.08
C LYS A 490 -19.33 -10.39 1.64
N LEU A 491 -19.42 -9.35 0.81
CA LEU A 491 -18.96 -9.35 -0.57
C LEU A 491 -17.47 -9.69 -0.65
N LEU A 492 -16.66 -9.04 0.18
CA LEU A 492 -15.21 -9.29 0.28
C LEU A 492 -14.86 -10.71 0.76
N ARG A 493 -15.76 -11.41 1.46
CA ARG A 493 -15.55 -12.78 1.97
C ARG A 493 -16.21 -13.88 1.14
N SER A 494 -17.12 -13.51 0.24
CA SER A 494 -17.96 -14.46 -0.50
C SER A 494 -17.18 -15.21 -1.59
N SER A 495 -17.67 -16.37 -2.00
CA SER A 495 -17.14 -17.15 -3.13
C SER A 495 -17.09 -16.37 -4.44
N HIS A 496 -17.91 -15.31 -4.59
CA HIS A 496 -17.82 -14.40 -5.74
C HIS A 496 -16.47 -13.66 -5.82
N ALA A 497 -15.80 -13.42 -4.69
CA ALA A 497 -14.45 -12.87 -4.66
C ALA A 497 -13.40 -13.92 -5.10
N ASP A 498 -13.65 -15.21 -4.83
CA ASP A 498 -12.79 -16.31 -5.30
C ASP A 498 -12.99 -16.62 -6.79
N ASP A 499 -14.22 -16.48 -7.29
CA ASP A 499 -14.58 -16.67 -8.70
C ASP A 499 -14.08 -15.51 -9.59
N ASN A 500 -14.09 -14.28 -9.07
CA ASN A 500 -13.64 -13.08 -9.76
C ASN A 500 -12.63 -12.28 -8.92
N PRO A 501 -11.42 -12.81 -8.71
CA PRO A 501 -10.41 -12.19 -7.84
C PRO A 501 -9.95 -10.82 -8.38
N SER A 502 -10.09 -10.55 -9.68
CA SER A 502 -9.77 -9.24 -10.25
C SER A 502 -10.73 -8.12 -9.82
N VAL A 503 -11.89 -8.45 -9.26
CA VAL A 503 -12.94 -7.48 -8.90
C VAL A 503 -12.89 -7.10 -7.42
N PHE A 504 -12.56 -8.05 -6.53
CA PHE A 504 -12.60 -7.85 -5.07
C PHE A 504 -11.33 -8.31 -4.35
N SER A 505 -10.16 -8.10 -4.96
CA SER A 505 -8.87 -8.42 -4.35
C SER A 505 -7.98 -7.20 -4.23
N SER A 506 -7.22 -7.17 -3.13
CA SER A 506 -6.19 -6.20 -2.84
C SER A 506 -5.08 -6.87 -2.04
N TYR A 507 -4.09 -6.08 -1.64
CA TYR A 507 -3.06 -6.57 -0.73
C TYR A 507 -3.55 -6.71 0.72
N SER A 508 -4.47 -5.85 1.18
CA SER A 508 -4.73 -5.65 2.62
C SER A 508 -6.19 -5.38 3.04
N ASP A 509 -7.19 -5.79 2.26
CA ASP A 509 -8.61 -5.68 2.67
C ASP A 509 -9.04 -6.79 3.64
N TRP A 510 -8.41 -6.85 4.81
CA TRP A 510 -8.77 -7.79 5.86
C TRP A 510 -9.97 -7.30 6.68
N SER A 511 -10.68 -8.22 7.32
CA SER A 511 -11.75 -7.88 8.27
C SER A 511 -11.22 -7.32 9.61
N TYR A 512 -9.92 -7.43 9.84
CA TYR A 512 -9.24 -7.01 11.06
C TYR A 512 -8.34 -5.81 10.79
N PHE A 513 -8.02 -5.06 11.85
CA PHE A 513 -7.12 -3.93 11.76
C PHE A 513 -5.68 -4.35 12.09
N ASN A 514 -4.72 -4.00 11.23
CA ASN A 514 -3.31 -4.25 11.48
C ASN A 514 -2.53 -2.93 11.54
N PRO A 515 -2.01 -2.51 12.71
CA PRO A 515 -1.25 -1.27 12.85
C PRO A 515 0.11 -1.31 12.13
N ARG A 516 0.57 -2.50 11.72
CA ARG A 516 1.83 -2.70 10.98
C ARG A 516 1.61 -3.01 9.50
N ALA A 517 0.38 -2.83 8.98
CA ALA A 517 0.06 -3.01 7.57
C ALA A 517 1.08 -2.30 6.69
N VAL A 518 1.62 -3.04 5.72
CA VAL A 518 2.62 -2.56 4.77
C VAL A 518 1.95 -1.61 3.80
N ARG A 519 2.71 -0.58 3.40
CA ARG A 519 2.30 0.38 2.38
C ARG A 519 2.05 -0.34 1.06
N ALA A 520 0.90 -0.09 0.44
CA ALA A 520 0.49 -0.75 -0.80
C ALA A 520 1.52 -0.57 -1.93
N GLU A 521 2.21 0.58 -1.95
CA GLU A 521 3.22 0.92 -2.94
C GLU A 521 4.44 -0.02 -2.89
N GLU A 522 4.80 -0.54 -1.70
CA GLU A 522 5.92 -1.49 -1.55
C GLU A 522 5.59 -2.82 -2.25
N ARG A 523 4.35 -3.30 -2.08
CA ARG A 523 3.87 -4.53 -2.74
C ARG A 523 3.62 -4.33 -4.23
N ASP A 524 3.11 -3.18 -4.64
CA ASP A 524 2.92 -2.84 -6.06
C ASP A 524 4.26 -2.76 -6.80
N LYS A 525 5.29 -2.15 -6.20
CA LYS A 525 6.65 -2.11 -6.78
C LYS A 525 7.20 -3.51 -7.05
N LEU A 526 7.05 -4.43 -6.09
CA LEU A 526 7.44 -5.83 -6.26
C LEU A 526 6.60 -6.55 -7.32
N THR A 527 5.30 -6.28 -7.35
CA THR A 527 4.37 -6.86 -8.33
C THR A 527 4.73 -6.43 -9.75
N ARG A 528 4.98 -5.13 -9.98
CA ARG A 528 5.43 -4.61 -11.29
C ARG A 528 6.75 -5.25 -11.73
N LYS A 529 7.75 -5.32 -10.84
CA LYS A 529 9.02 -6.01 -11.12
C LYS A 529 8.78 -7.48 -11.53
N GLY A 530 7.84 -8.15 -10.88
CA GLY A 530 7.51 -9.54 -11.16
C GLY A 530 6.79 -9.72 -12.50
N ILE A 531 5.88 -8.81 -12.86
CA ILE A 531 5.22 -8.80 -14.17
C ILE A 531 6.25 -8.61 -15.29
N ASP A 532 7.22 -7.72 -15.10
CA ASP A 532 8.29 -7.51 -16.08
C ASP A 532 9.18 -8.75 -16.21
N ALA A 533 9.53 -9.40 -15.09
CA ALA A 533 10.25 -10.67 -15.12
C ALA A 533 9.46 -11.80 -15.82
N LEU A 534 8.14 -11.89 -15.62
CA LEU A 534 7.28 -12.83 -16.33
C LEU A 534 7.28 -12.59 -17.85
N LYS A 535 7.22 -11.34 -18.30
CA LYS A 535 7.33 -11.00 -19.73
C LYS A 535 8.69 -11.40 -20.32
N VAL A 536 9.78 -11.20 -19.57
CA VAL A 536 11.13 -11.63 -19.99
C VAL A 536 11.22 -13.15 -20.08
N TYR A 537 10.63 -13.86 -19.11
CA TYR A 537 10.57 -15.32 -19.12
C TYR A 537 9.80 -15.86 -20.34
N ASP A 538 8.67 -15.23 -20.67
CA ASP A 538 7.83 -15.60 -21.80
C ASP A 538 8.51 -15.32 -23.14
N SER A 539 9.15 -14.15 -23.30
CA SER A 539 9.95 -13.80 -24.48
C SER A 539 11.03 -14.84 -24.81
N ALA A 540 11.62 -15.48 -23.80
CA ALA A 540 12.64 -16.48 -24.01
C ALA A 540 12.12 -17.79 -24.67
N THR A 541 10.80 -18.00 -24.68
CA THR A 541 10.19 -19.18 -25.32
C THR A 541 10.48 -19.24 -26.81
N GLU A 542 10.38 -18.12 -27.53
CA GLU A 542 10.65 -18.04 -28.98
C GLU A 542 12.15 -18.14 -29.32
N ASP A 543 13.01 -17.85 -28.34
CA ASP A 543 14.46 -17.95 -28.46
C ASP A 543 14.95 -19.39 -28.29
N ILE A 544 14.37 -20.13 -27.33
CA ILE A 544 14.75 -21.53 -27.02
C ILE A 544 14.12 -22.51 -28.01
N TYR A 545 12.87 -22.26 -28.39
CA TYR A 545 12.11 -23.12 -29.29
C TYR A 545 11.95 -22.48 -30.68
N ARG A 546 11.50 -23.26 -31.66
CA ARG A 546 11.23 -22.80 -33.02
C ARG A 546 10.04 -23.53 -33.63
N TYR A 547 9.37 -22.92 -34.59
CA TYR A 547 8.39 -23.60 -35.45
C TYR A 547 9.07 -24.62 -36.37
N SER A 548 8.26 -25.47 -37.01
CA SER A 548 8.76 -26.40 -38.03
C SER A 548 9.49 -25.65 -39.12
N PHE A 549 10.47 -26.30 -39.74
CA PHE A 549 11.20 -25.73 -40.86
C PHE A 549 10.26 -25.45 -42.05
N GLU A 550 9.37 -26.40 -42.35
CA GLU A 550 8.41 -26.32 -43.44
C GLU A 550 7.38 -25.20 -43.23
N ASP A 551 6.92 -25.00 -41.99
CA ASP A 551 5.98 -23.90 -41.65
C ASP A 551 6.61 -22.53 -41.92
N VAL A 552 7.89 -22.37 -41.58
CA VAL A 552 8.62 -21.12 -41.83
C VAL A 552 8.89 -20.94 -43.32
N GLN A 553 9.17 -22.02 -44.06
CA GLN A 553 9.31 -21.97 -45.51
C GLN A 553 7.99 -21.58 -46.19
N ALA A 554 6.87 -22.15 -45.74
CA ALA A 554 5.53 -21.79 -46.20
C ALA A 554 5.21 -20.33 -45.85
N CYS A 555 5.56 -19.86 -44.65
CA CYS A 555 5.41 -18.45 -44.26
C CYS A 555 6.21 -17.51 -45.18
N ASN A 556 7.45 -17.87 -45.51
CA ASN A 556 8.32 -17.08 -46.39
C ASN A 556 7.85 -17.04 -47.87
N SER A 557 6.88 -17.86 -48.26
CA SER A 557 6.22 -17.75 -49.56
C SER A 557 5.40 -16.47 -49.68
N GLN A 558 4.85 -15.98 -48.55
CA GLN A 558 4.16 -14.70 -48.46
C GLN A 558 5.17 -13.62 -48.08
N ARG A 559 5.72 -12.94 -49.08
CA ARG A 559 6.67 -11.84 -48.84
C ARG A 559 5.94 -10.61 -48.30
N ILE A 560 6.52 -10.04 -47.25
CA ILE A 560 6.09 -8.75 -46.71
C ILE A 560 6.42 -7.67 -47.74
N THR A 561 5.40 -6.99 -48.26
CA THR A 561 5.57 -5.86 -49.19
C THR A 561 5.25 -4.54 -48.48
N MET A 562 5.78 -3.43 -48.99
CA MET A 562 5.50 -2.11 -48.40
C MET A 562 4.02 -1.70 -48.56
N ALA A 563 3.37 -2.11 -49.65
CA ALA A 563 1.96 -1.80 -49.91
C ALA A 563 0.99 -2.76 -49.19
N GLY A 564 1.44 -3.96 -48.83
CA GLY A 564 0.62 -4.98 -48.18
C GLY A 564 1.45 -5.95 -47.34
N GLY A 565 1.01 -6.21 -46.11
CA GLY A 565 1.68 -7.12 -45.16
C GLY A 565 2.59 -6.44 -44.13
N THR A 566 2.76 -5.12 -44.19
CA THR A 566 3.37 -4.32 -43.10
C THR A 566 2.32 -3.54 -42.32
N MET A 567 2.57 -3.29 -41.04
CA MET A 567 1.78 -2.32 -40.28
C MET A 567 2.10 -0.91 -40.77
N ILE A 568 1.07 -0.06 -40.78
CA ILE A 568 1.14 1.32 -41.23
C ILE A 568 2.08 2.14 -40.31
N PRO A 569 2.93 3.05 -40.84
CA PRO A 569 3.94 3.75 -40.01
C PRO A 569 3.37 4.70 -38.96
N TYR A 570 2.15 5.22 -39.16
CA TYR A 570 1.48 6.16 -38.24
C TYR A 570 0.59 5.44 -37.22
N LEU A 571 1.14 4.41 -36.57
CA LEU A 571 0.46 3.73 -35.46
C LEU A 571 0.11 4.74 -34.35
N PRO A 572 -1.00 4.54 -33.64
CA PRO A 572 -1.44 5.44 -32.58
C PRO A 572 -0.47 5.36 -31.41
N THR A 573 0.50 6.27 -31.39
CA THR A 573 1.46 6.43 -30.31
C THR A 573 1.35 7.84 -29.73
N LEU A 574 1.55 7.98 -28.42
CA LEU A 574 1.44 9.30 -27.78
C LEU A 574 2.37 10.36 -28.42
N PRO A 575 3.64 10.07 -28.74
CA PRO A 575 4.51 11.03 -29.42
C PRO A 575 4.01 11.47 -30.79
N HIS A 576 3.38 10.57 -31.57
CA HIS A 576 2.77 10.89 -32.86
C HIS A 576 1.70 11.98 -32.71
N PHE A 577 0.78 11.84 -31.74
CA PHE A 577 -0.24 12.86 -31.48
C PHE A 577 0.33 14.17 -30.92
N VAL A 578 1.34 14.09 -30.05
CA VAL A 578 2.05 15.31 -29.57
C VAL A 578 2.69 16.04 -30.74
N ALA A 579 3.32 15.33 -31.67
CA ALA A 579 3.92 15.90 -32.86
C ALA A 579 2.87 16.52 -33.79
N ILE A 580 1.73 15.86 -34.03
CA ILE A 580 0.63 16.42 -34.83
C ILE A 580 0.13 17.74 -34.25
N ILE A 581 -0.06 17.81 -32.94
CA ILE A 581 -0.55 19.03 -32.27
C ILE A 581 0.52 20.13 -32.30
N LYS A 582 1.78 19.80 -31.97
CA LYS A 582 2.89 20.77 -31.98
C LYS A 582 3.28 21.24 -33.38
N LYS A 583 2.97 20.46 -34.42
CA LYS A 583 3.19 20.84 -35.82
C LYS A 583 2.26 21.98 -36.25
N ASP A 584 1.20 22.24 -35.50
CA ASP A 584 0.32 23.36 -35.76
C ASP A 584 1.09 24.69 -35.69
N PRO A 585 0.97 25.58 -36.69
CA PRO A 585 1.77 26.79 -36.78
C PRO A 585 1.57 27.72 -35.57
N HIS A 586 0.34 27.88 -35.08
CA HIS A 586 0.03 28.74 -33.94
C HIS A 586 0.58 28.16 -32.63
N ILE A 587 0.48 26.83 -32.43
CA ILE A 587 1.05 26.16 -31.26
C ILE A 587 2.57 26.22 -31.27
N SER A 588 3.19 25.93 -32.41
CA SER A 588 4.65 26.00 -32.59
C SER A 588 5.14 27.42 -32.31
N PHE A 589 4.46 28.42 -32.87
CA PHE A 589 4.80 29.82 -32.64
C PHE A 589 4.66 30.21 -31.17
N LEU A 590 3.56 29.86 -30.49
CA LEU A 590 3.39 30.14 -29.07
C LEU A 590 4.48 29.47 -28.21
N ALA A 591 4.85 28.23 -28.52
CA ALA A 591 5.84 27.48 -27.76
C ALA A 591 7.28 28.01 -27.91
N HIS A 592 7.60 28.66 -29.03
CA HIS A 592 8.97 29.08 -29.34
C HIS A 592 9.19 30.60 -29.32
N VAL A 593 8.17 31.39 -29.69
CA VAL A 593 8.29 32.85 -29.91
C VAL A 593 7.21 33.61 -29.13
N GLY A 594 5.98 33.13 -29.16
CA GLY A 594 4.80 33.83 -28.65
C GLY A 594 4.79 34.00 -27.14
N LEU A 595 5.11 32.95 -26.38
CA LEU A 595 5.22 33.05 -24.93
C LEU A 595 6.58 33.68 -24.51
N PRO A 596 6.63 34.43 -23.40
CA PRO A 596 7.89 34.94 -22.84
C PRO A 596 8.79 33.77 -22.41
N ASP A 597 10.10 33.85 -22.65
CA ASP A 597 11.03 32.74 -22.36
C ASP A 597 10.84 32.24 -20.92
N LYS A 598 10.69 30.91 -20.78
CA LYS A 598 10.53 30.21 -19.50
C LYS A 598 11.60 30.55 -18.47
N ARG A 599 12.76 31.07 -18.88
CA ARG A 599 13.86 31.49 -17.98
C ARG A 599 13.68 32.91 -17.43
N ASN A 600 12.82 33.72 -18.03
CA ASN A 600 12.72 35.16 -17.75
C ASN A 600 11.71 35.50 -16.64
N GLY A 601 11.09 34.52 -15.99
CA GLY A 601 10.19 34.74 -14.84
C GLY A 601 9.30 33.55 -14.49
N GLU A 602 8.69 33.58 -13.31
CA GLU A 602 7.80 32.50 -12.85
C GLU A 602 6.51 32.41 -13.66
N GLU A 603 5.92 33.55 -14.05
CA GLU A 603 4.72 33.60 -14.91
C GLU A 603 4.99 32.99 -16.29
N ALA A 604 6.16 33.29 -16.87
CA ALA A 604 6.60 32.76 -18.15
C ALA A 604 6.77 31.23 -18.09
N ALA A 605 7.39 30.72 -17.02
CA ALA A 605 7.52 29.29 -16.77
C ALA A 605 6.16 28.61 -16.55
N ALA A 606 5.24 29.27 -15.84
CA ALA A 606 3.88 28.76 -15.61
C ALA A 606 3.08 28.65 -16.91
N LYS A 607 3.14 29.67 -17.79
CA LYS A 607 2.49 29.65 -19.11
C LYS A 607 3.05 28.54 -20.01
N HIS A 608 4.36 28.38 -20.05
CA HIS A 608 5.00 27.27 -20.78
C HIS A 608 4.54 25.90 -20.27
N LYS A 609 4.54 25.70 -18.94
CA LYS A 609 4.10 24.45 -18.33
C LYS A 609 2.62 24.16 -18.61
N GLU A 610 1.77 25.19 -18.59
CA GLU A 610 0.35 25.05 -18.86
C GLU A 610 0.08 24.73 -20.34
N LEU A 611 0.81 25.37 -21.28
CA LEU A 611 0.74 25.04 -22.71
C LEU A 611 1.15 23.58 -22.97
N GLU A 612 2.31 23.15 -22.46
CA GLU A 612 2.78 21.77 -22.61
C GLU A 612 1.81 20.75 -22.01
N LYS A 613 1.23 21.06 -20.84
CA LYS A 613 0.25 20.21 -20.16
C LYS A 613 -1.05 20.09 -20.96
N ARG A 614 -1.57 21.18 -21.55
CA ARG A 614 -2.79 21.14 -22.37
C ARG A 614 -2.56 20.38 -23.69
N ILE A 615 -1.40 20.55 -24.32
CA ILE A 615 -0.97 19.72 -25.47
C ILE A 615 -0.96 18.24 -25.09
N TYR A 616 -0.37 17.90 -23.94
CA TYR A 616 -0.31 16.52 -23.44
C TYR A 616 -1.70 15.94 -23.17
N TYR A 617 -2.63 16.71 -22.58
CA TYR A 617 -4.00 16.26 -22.35
C TYR A 617 -4.75 15.95 -23.64
N LEU A 618 -4.66 16.83 -24.65
CA LEU A 618 -5.27 16.60 -25.95
C LEU A 618 -4.64 15.39 -26.65
N ALA A 619 -3.31 15.28 -26.66
CA ALA A 619 -2.60 14.15 -27.25
C ALA A 619 -3.01 12.81 -26.60
N ARG A 620 -3.11 12.77 -25.27
CA ARG A 620 -3.53 11.57 -24.54
C ARG A 620 -4.99 11.19 -24.85
N ALA A 621 -5.88 12.18 -24.98
CA ALA A 621 -7.27 11.94 -25.33
C ALA A 621 -7.41 11.41 -26.77
N LEU A 622 -6.69 11.98 -27.74
CA LEU A 622 -6.65 11.49 -29.12
C LEU A 622 -6.08 10.07 -29.19
N HIS A 623 -4.97 9.81 -28.49
CA HIS A 623 -4.37 8.48 -28.39
C HIS A 623 -5.33 7.42 -27.84
N GLN A 624 -6.04 7.71 -26.74
CA GLN A 624 -7.05 6.79 -26.20
C GLN A 624 -8.24 6.57 -27.15
N THR A 625 -8.63 7.62 -27.88
CA THR A 625 -9.70 7.51 -28.90
C THR A 625 -9.25 6.62 -30.06
N ALA A 626 -8.00 6.75 -30.49
CA ALA A 626 -7.43 5.95 -31.56
C ALA A 626 -7.29 4.46 -31.20
N LEU A 627 -6.82 4.14 -30.00
CA LEU A 627 -6.71 2.75 -29.52
C LEU A 627 -8.08 2.05 -29.48
N GLU A 628 -9.12 2.76 -29.04
CA GLU A 628 -10.47 2.20 -28.88
C GLU A 628 -11.43 2.63 -30.01
N TYR A 629 -10.91 3.05 -31.16
CA TYR A 629 -11.72 3.61 -32.26
C TYR A 629 -12.75 2.61 -32.82
N HIS A 630 -12.42 1.33 -32.76
CA HIS A 630 -13.27 0.23 -33.23
C HIS A 630 -14.50 -0.01 -32.33
N LYS A 631 -14.51 0.45 -31.07
CA LYS A 631 -15.63 0.26 -30.12
C LYS A 631 -16.44 1.54 -29.97
N GLU A 632 -17.65 1.55 -30.53
CA GLU A 632 -18.50 2.74 -30.58
C GLU A 632 -18.74 3.40 -29.20
N THR A 633 -19.17 2.64 -28.20
CA THR A 633 -19.49 3.18 -26.87
C THR A 633 -18.30 3.88 -26.22
N ILE A 634 -17.12 3.25 -26.26
CA ILE A 634 -15.89 3.81 -25.67
C ILE A 634 -15.37 4.97 -26.52
N ARG A 635 -15.43 4.86 -27.85
CA ARG A 635 -15.07 5.94 -28.77
C ARG A 635 -15.87 7.21 -28.48
N ARG A 636 -17.19 7.12 -28.30
CA ARG A 636 -18.05 8.29 -28.00
C ARG A 636 -17.69 8.96 -26.66
N VAL A 637 -17.35 8.16 -25.63
CA VAL A 637 -16.89 8.68 -24.33
C VAL A 637 -15.51 9.35 -24.46
N ASN A 638 -14.55 8.68 -25.11
CA ASN A 638 -13.21 9.23 -25.33
C ASN A 638 -13.25 10.50 -26.20
N ARG A 639 -14.18 10.58 -27.15
CA ARG A 639 -14.42 11.81 -27.93
C ARG A 639 -14.85 12.98 -27.05
N GLN A 640 -15.64 12.78 -26.00
CA GLN A 640 -15.94 13.87 -25.06
C GLN A 640 -14.68 14.35 -24.32
N LYS A 641 -13.75 13.45 -23.99
CA LYS A 641 -12.44 13.85 -23.43
C LYS A 641 -11.64 14.67 -24.43
N VAL A 642 -11.68 14.31 -25.72
CA VAL A 642 -11.06 15.10 -26.79
C VAL A 642 -11.69 16.49 -26.88
N ASN A 643 -13.02 16.60 -26.86
CA ASN A 643 -13.73 17.89 -26.91
C ASN A 643 -13.32 18.80 -25.74
N VAL A 644 -13.27 18.27 -24.52
CA VAL A 644 -12.84 19.04 -23.32
C VAL A 644 -11.37 19.45 -23.41
N ALA A 645 -10.48 18.51 -23.77
CA ALA A 645 -9.05 18.81 -23.86
C ALA A 645 -8.73 19.80 -24.98
N ALA A 646 -9.42 19.70 -26.12
CA ALA A 646 -9.27 20.62 -27.24
C ALA A 646 -9.78 22.01 -26.87
N SER A 647 -10.97 22.12 -26.26
CA SER A 647 -11.51 23.41 -25.81
C SER A 647 -10.59 24.10 -24.79
N LEU A 648 -9.98 23.37 -23.86
CA LEU A 648 -9.00 23.93 -22.94
C LEU A 648 -7.75 24.47 -23.67
N LEU A 649 -7.24 23.74 -24.66
CA LEU A 649 -6.10 24.19 -25.44
C LEU A 649 -6.47 25.41 -26.30
N ASP A 650 -7.60 25.35 -27.00
CA ASP A 650 -8.08 26.41 -27.88
C ASP A 650 -8.26 27.73 -27.11
N ASN A 651 -8.87 27.69 -25.91
CA ASN A 651 -9.02 28.87 -25.05
C ASN A 651 -7.68 29.44 -24.60
N LEU A 652 -6.67 28.59 -24.32
CA LEU A 652 -5.33 29.07 -23.94
C LEU A 652 -4.68 29.78 -25.12
N VAL A 653 -4.74 29.15 -26.29
CA VAL A 653 -4.13 29.67 -27.52
C VAL A 653 -4.77 31.01 -27.85
N GLU A 654 -6.09 31.11 -27.83
CA GLU A 654 -6.82 32.35 -28.10
C GLU A 654 -6.48 33.44 -27.08
N GLN A 655 -6.42 33.12 -25.78
CA GLN A 655 -6.07 34.07 -24.73
C GLN A 655 -4.62 34.58 -24.85
N GLU A 656 -3.65 33.69 -25.04
CA GLU A 656 -2.24 34.08 -25.12
C GLU A 656 -1.94 34.78 -26.45
N TRP A 657 -2.62 34.40 -27.52
CA TRP A 657 -2.51 35.05 -28.82
C TRP A 657 -3.06 36.48 -28.79
N THR A 658 -4.24 36.69 -28.18
CA THR A 658 -4.82 38.03 -28.00
C THR A 658 -3.97 38.89 -27.06
N THR A 659 -3.50 38.34 -25.94
CA THR A 659 -2.60 39.02 -25.00
C THR A 659 -1.32 39.48 -25.70
N MET A 660 -0.72 38.63 -26.53
CA MET A 660 0.48 38.95 -27.28
C MET A 660 0.26 40.07 -28.30
N LEU A 661 -0.88 40.07 -29.00
CA LEU A 661 -1.20 41.13 -29.96
C LEU A 661 -1.47 42.46 -29.26
N HIS A 662 -2.21 42.48 -28.15
CA HIS A 662 -2.51 43.71 -27.41
C HIS A 662 -1.31 44.28 -26.65
N ALA A 663 -0.42 43.44 -26.10
CA ALA A 663 0.79 43.91 -25.42
C ALA A 663 1.69 44.78 -26.32
N SER A 664 1.63 44.58 -27.64
CA SER A 664 2.36 45.42 -28.61
C SER A 664 1.68 46.76 -28.91
N GLU A 665 0.34 46.82 -28.81
CA GLU A 665 -0.45 48.03 -29.07
C GLU A 665 -0.34 49.04 -27.92
N GLU A 666 -0.20 48.57 -26.68
CA GLU A 666 -0.02 49.43 -25.50
C GLU A 666 1.39 50.06 -25.44
N THR A 667 2.44 49.34 -25.86
CA THR A 667 3.82 49.86 -25.89
C THR A 667 4.06 50.89 -26.99
N ASN A 668 3.36 50.79 -28.12
CA ASN A 668 3.46 51.76 -29.21
C ASN A 668 2.87 53.15 -28.87
N ASN A 669 2.04 53.24 -27.81
CA ASN A 669 1.42 54.50 -27.39
C ASN A 669 2.23 55.29 -26.34
N THR A 670 3.33 54.74 -25.78
CA THR A 670 4.04 55.39 -24.65
C THR A 670 5.55 55.57 -24.77
N HIS A 671 6.29 54.90 -25.66
CA HIS A 671 7.75 55.17 -25.80
C HIS A 671 8.31 54.88 -27.21
N GLN A 672 8.64 55.96 -27.92
CA GLN A 672 9.10 56.00 -29.32
C GLN A 672 10.59 55.63 -29.54
N ILE A 673 11.25 54.83 -28.68
CA ILE A 673 12.75 54.68 -28.74
C ILE A 673 13.26 53.21 -28.67
N CYS A 674 12.41 52.18 -28.66
CA CYS A 674 12.87 50.76 -28.75
C CYS A 674 12.01 49.88 -29.68
N GLU A 675 11.68 50.38 -30.88
CA GLU A 675 10.60 49.84 -31.74
C GLU A 675 10.96 48.68 -32.69
N GLY A 676 12.21 48.23 -32.80
CA GLY A 676 12.58 47.25 -33.86
C GLY A 676 12.09 45.80 -33.66
N LEU A 677 12.16 45.25 -32.45
CA LEU A 677 12.04 43.79 -32.21
C LEU A 677 10.63 43.31 -31.79
N HIS A 678 9.80 44.18 -31.20
CA HIS A 678 8.45 43.80 -30.75
C HIS A 678 7.44 43.82 -31.90
N ASP A 679 7.63 44.70 -32.88
CA ASP A 679 6.81 44.79 -34.08
C ASP A 679 7.01 43.54 -34.97
N GLU A 680 8.25 43.05 -35.10
CA GLU A 680 8.56 41.81 -35.84
C GLU A 680 7.82 40.57 -35.29
N LYS A 681 7.75 40.42 -33.97
CA LYS A 681 7.03 39.30 -33.33
C LYS A 681 5.54 39.32 -33.65
N THR A 682 4.90 40.48 -33.59
CA THR A 682 3.46 40.59 -33.86
C THR A 682 3.12 40.55 -35.35
N GLN A 683 4.00 41.06 -36.20
CA GLN A 683 3.92 40.89 -37.65
C GLN A 683 4.03 39.41 -38.05
N MET A 684 5.01 38.67 -37.50
CA MET A 684 5.13 37.23 -37.70
C MET A 684 3.87 36.48 -37.25
N ALA A 685 3.30 36.85 -36.09
CA ALA A 685 2.06 36.26 -35.61
C ALA A 685 0.90 36.52 -36.57
N ARG A 686 0.68 37.78 -36.99
CA ARG A 686 -0.39 38.14 -37.95
C ARG A 686 -0.23 37.40 -39.29
N HIS A 687 1.00 37.12 -39.73
CA HIS A 687 1.27 36.36 -40.96
C HIS A 687 0.80 34.89 -40.91
N LEU A 688 0.73 34.29 -39.71
CA LEU A 688 0.21 32.92 -39.55
C LEU A 688 -1.31 32.82 -39.77
N GLY A 689 -2.01 33.96 -39.86
CA GLY A 689 -3.44 34.00 -40.15
C GLY A 689 -4.31 33.50 -38.99
N ARG A 690 -5.54 33.08 -39.32
CA ARG A 690 -6.52 32.65 -38.33
C ARG A 690 -6.18 31.27 -37.77
N TYR A 691 -6.19 31.17 -36.44
CA TYR A 691 -6.09 29.90 -35.74
C TYR A 691 -7.29 29.00 -36.03
N LEU A 692 -7.05 27.72 -36.37
CA LEU A 692 -8.08 26.71 -36.53
C LEU A 692 -8.25 25.92 -35.20
N PRO A 693 -9.36 26.08 -34.46
CA PRO A 693 -9.54 25.42 -33.17
C PRO A 693 -9.47 23.89 -33.30
N PHE A 694 -8.76 23.21 -32.40
CA PHE A 694 -8.68 21.75 -32.38
C PHE A 694 -10.03 21.09 -32.12
N ALA A 695 -10.94 21.75 -31.40
CA ALA A 695 -12.28 21.22 -31.14
C ALA A 695 -13.08 20.98 -32.44
N GLN A 696 -12.83 21.81 -33.46
CA GLN A 696 -13.50 21.77 -34.76
C GLN A 696 -12.80 20.83 -35.75
N ARG A 697 -11.61 20.31 -35.43
CA ARG A 697 -10.89 19.41 -36.33
C ARG A 697 -11.52 18.02 -36.32
N SER A 698 -11.87 17.53 -37.50
CA SER A 698 -12.39 16.18 -37.74
C SER A 698 -11.24 15.19 -37.95
N LEU A 699 -10.55 14.84 -36.85
CA LEU A 699 -9.44 13.89 -36.85
C LEU A 699 -9.94 12.45 -36.72
N ASP A 700 -9.42 11.56 -37.56
CA ASP A 700 -9.71 10.12 -37.55
C ASP A 700 -8.82 9.35 -36.55
N GLN A 701 -8.85 8.02 -36.62
CA GLN A 701 -8.06 7.13 -35.74
C GLN A 701 -6.54 7.31 -35.88
N THR A 702 -6.08 7.83 -37.02
CA THR A 702 -4.67 8.01 -37.32
C THR A 702 -4.16 9.39 -36.88
N GLY A 703 -5.07 10.26 -36.46
CA GLY A 703 -4.78 11.65 -36.09
C GLY A 703 -4.73 12.60 -37.27
N PHE A 704 -5.10 12.13 -38.47
CA PHE A 704 -5.21 12.97 -39.67
C PHE A 704 -6.67 13.40 -39.90
N PRO A 705 -6.90 14.46 -40.69
CA PRO A 705 -8.25 14.80 -41.13
C PRO A 705 -8.91 13.62 -41.83
N THR A 706 -10.16 13.36 -41.48
CA THR A 706 -10.93 12.24 -42.03
C THR A 706 -11.23 12.43 -43.52
N ASP A 707 -11.17 11.33 -44.27
CA ASP A 707 -11.65 11.25 -45.67
C ASP A 707 -13.19 11.13 -45.76
N ALA A 708 -13.86 10.83 -44.63
CA ALA A 708 -15.30 10.71 -44.60
C ALA A 708 -16.00 12.07 -44.72
N ARG A 709 -17.24 12.06 -45.22
CA ARG A 709 -18.09 13.25 -45.23
C ARG A 709 -18.31 13.75 -43.80
N ALA A 710 -18.42 15.07 -43.64
CA ALA A 710 -18.59 15.71 -42.33
C ALA A 710 -19.77 15.15 -41.53
N GLU A 711 -20.89 14.83 -42.19
CA GLU A 711 -22.08 14.23 -41.58
C GLU A 711 -21.80 12.84 -41.01
N ASP A 712 -21.02 12.03 -41.73
CA ASP A 712 -20.64 10.68 -41.32
C ASP A 712 -19.72 10.74 -40.10
N TYR A 713 -18.72 11.62 -40.13
CA TYR A 713 -17.84 11.87 -38.98
C TYR A 713 -18.61 12.37 -37.76
N ALA A 714 -19.48 13.36 -37.93
CA ALA A 714 -20.30 13.92 -36.86
C ALA A 714 -21.17 12.83 -36.21
N ARG A 715 -21.77 11.94 -37.00
CA ARG A 715 -22.55 10.80 -36.51
C ARG A 715 -21.69 9.81 -35.72
N TRP A 716 -20.49 9.48 -36.20
CA TRP A 716 -19.57 8.56 -35.51
C TRP A 716 -19.04 9.10 -34.18
N MET A 717 -18.92 10.42 -34.09
CA MET A 717 -18.35 11.16 -32.95
C MET A 717 -19.39 11.83 -32.05
N ALA A 718 -20.69 11.63 -32.33
CA ALA A 718 -21.77 12.21 -31.53
C ALA A 718 -21.69 11.76 -30.06
N PRO A 719 -22.12 12.61 -29.10
CA PRO A 719 -22.07 12.31 -27.68
C PRO A 719 -22.90 11.07 -27.31
N PRO A 720 -22.53 10.34 -26.24
CA PRO A 720 -23.34 9.23 -25.75
C PRO A 720 -24.73 9.71 -25.34
N THR A 721 -25.77 9.09 -25.88
CA THR A 721 -27.16 9.29 -25.43
C THR A 721 -27.50 8.25 -24.39
N VAL A 722 -28.07 8.66 -23.25
CA VAL A 722 -28.71 7.74 -22.32
C VAL A 722 -29.97 7.20 -23.02
N VAL A 723 -29.94 5.96 -23.50
CA VAL A 723 -31.16 5.28 -23.92
C VAL A 723 -31.99 5.09 -22.65
N LYS A 724 -33.00 5.94 -22.46
CA LYS A 724 -34.04 5.68 -21.45
C LYS A 724 -34.81 4.45 -21.89
N GLY A 725 -34.42 3.28 -21.41
CA GLY A 725 -35.18 2.04 -21.58
C GLY A 725 -34.33 0.81 -21.88
N SER A 726 -33.80 0.18 -20.83
CA SER A 726 -33.71 -1.28 -20.69
C SER A 726 -33.26 -1.58 -19.25
N THR A 727 -34.20 -1.47 -18.32
CA THR A 727 -34.14 -2.20 -17.05
C THR A 727 -34.77 -3.56 -17.23
#